data_AF-A0A0N0CYS1-F1
#
_entry.id   AF-A0A0N0CYS1-F1
#
_cell.length_a   1.000
_cell.length_b   1.000
_cell.length_c   1.000
_cell.angle_alpha   90.00
_cell.angle_beta   90.00
_cell.angle_gamma   90.00
#
_symmetry.space_group_name_H-M   'P 1'
#
loop_
_entity.id
_entity.type
_entity.pdbx_description
1 polymer ?
#
loop_
_entity_poly.entity_id
_entity_poly.type
_entity_poly.pdbx_seq_one_letter_code
_entity_poly.pdbx_strand_id
1 'polypeptide(L)'
;MKNICCILFGLFIYSSLYAQSDLIPYRKGNLWGFSDRNKKIVISCQYDAAEPFKHGLAIVQKGKLYGCIDKLGKEVLSFQYNEITIWDNELIIIKKDSKRGVFNTLLKKEVVSCQYNEISIDSKQNIKVQKDNLWGVFDKTGKEIISCKYTNELNFDRNIAVGQTSGKYELTDNKGVVLVFATNEAIRVFNNELYWIKKNDKWELYKSNGKKVKTAQYDNIAEYNDSDDFFVVSIENQMGVLDKRGKEIVACKYENIEPTQNYIIAEKNKLKGALDKKGKEIIPFQYDFIKEINQNLFKVEKSSQYGIIYKTGKEIIPCTHKTILIRDFKDGKAFICSDEGCSTINEKGEKIKDLSCKNIQELEDGFAIMWSEYRKKGVISQLGQEIIPCKYESIIMGSDKAFATKLENKWAIFDNMGKEVISHKYQEIGLYDKENDLFEVEFKDKLYFKNKEGKMVVLYKYDALNTYYVSYGLATVFLGDKTGLMNDKGIEVIAPKYNTLWLRTSKNIIIAEYNEKWGAFDINGKEIIPFKYQSLDVVGDLEWLKAKFQGKWGVIDKNNNQLIEFKYDDLFVDYNNLKGAEVSIQDKWGFVNEAGKEIIPCMYEGTRYAKKMFGVKLNGKWGFVSEENKEVLPFKYEFVGHFQEDLIKVRYKNKWGFINEMGKEVIPHVYDEVIKDFQDGKSLVRKKNEYFYIDTKGIVQEKLKDFKKRDDELVMVGIADKNESRISGKLGYVDSKGTEYWED
;
A
#
# COMPACT_ATOMS: atom_id res chain seq x y z
N MET A 1 -44.60 -60.38 40.21
CA MET A 1 -43.53 -60.76 41.15
C MET A 1 -42.33 -59.86 40.84
N LYS A 2 -42.14 -58.78 41.61
CA LYS A 2 -41.04 -58.56 42.62
C LYS A 2 -39.64 -58.53 41.96
N ASN A 3 -38.72 -57.57 42.07
CA ASN A 3 -38.47 -56.31 42.81
C ASN A 3 -37.34 -55.57 42.01
N ILE A 4 -37.35 -54.26 41.71
CA ILE A 4 -36.86 -53.08 42.46
C ILE A 4 -35.42 -53.18 43.03
N CYS A 5 -34.50 -52.35 42.49
CA CYS A 5 -33.57 -51.42 43.18
C CYS A 5 -32.75 -50.64 42.12
N CYS A 6 -33.05 -49.38 41.74
CA CYS A 6 -32.74 -48.07 42.38
C CYS A 6 -31.24 -47.82 42.62
N ILE A 7 -30.58 -46.66 42.39
CA ILE A 7 -30.75 -45.28 41.86
C ILE A 7 -29.31 -44.68 41.96
N LEU A 8 -28.90 -43.78 41.06
CA LEU A 8 -28.16 -42.51 41.29
C LEU A 8 -27.46 -42.08 39.99
N PHE A 9 -28.05 -41.20 39.17
CA PHE A 9 -27.88 -39.73 39.14
C PHE A 9 -26.45 -39.22 38.87
N GLY A 10 -26.31 -38.58 37.71
CA GLY A 10 -25.14 -37.80 37.29
C GLY A 10 -25.45 -37.07 35.97
N LEU A 11 -26.21 -35.98 36.07
CA LEU A 11 -26.48 -35.02 34.99
C LEU A 11 -25.33 -33.99 34.93
N PHE A 12 -25.13 -33.43 33.73
CA PHE A 12 -24.42 -32.18 33.38
C PHE A 12 -22.93 -32.23 32.92
N ILE A 13 -22.79 -31.86 31.62
CA ILE A 13 -21.74 -31.05 30.94
C ILE A 13 -20.36 -31.71 30.81
N TYR A 14 -19.88 -31.94 29.59
CA TYR A 14 -18.94 -31.00 28.96
C TYR A 14 -18.71 -31.31 27.49
N SER A 15 -19.11 -30.33 26.68
CA SER A 15 -18.48 -29.97 25.43
C SER A 15 -16.95 -30.01 25.53
N SER A 16 -16.32 -30.92 24.80
CA SER A 16 -15.06 -30.63 24.11
C SER A 16 -14.84 -31.67 23.02
N LEU A 17 -15.43 -31.40 21.85
CA LEU A 17 -14.91 -31.90 20.59
C LEU A 17 -13.40 -31.59 20.53
N TYR A 18 -12.59 -32.63 20.30
CA TYR A 18 -11.28 -32.58 19.65
C TYR A 18 -10.41 -31.33 19.93
N ALA A 19 -9.93 -31.18 21.16
CA ALA A 19 -8.64 -30.55 21.38
C ALA A 19 -7.56 -31.57 20.99
N GLN A 20 -7.06 -31.49 19.76
CA GLN A 20 -5.97 -32.34 19.29
C GLN A 20 -4.75 -32.06 20.17
N SER A 21 -4.39 -32.99 21.06
CA SER A 21 -3.25 -32.80 21.97
C SER A 21 -1.96 -32.76 21.15
N ASP A 22 -1.36 -31.58 21.03
CA ASP A 22 -0.01 -31.44 20.53
C ASP A 22 0.95 -32.00 21.58
N LEU A 23 1.61 -33.10 21.22
CA LEU A 23 2.72 -33.61 22.01
C LEU A 23 3.91 -32.67 21.84
N ILE A 24 4.53 -32.30 22.95
CA ILE A 24 5.65 -31.35 23.00
C ILE A 24 6.94 -32.14 23.23
N PRO A 25 8.05 -31.83 22.54
CA PRO A 25 9.35 -32.42 22.83
C PRO A 25 9.71 -32.25 24.31
N TYR A 26 10.04 -33.36 24.97
CA TYR A 26 10.38 -33.44 26.38
C TYR A 26 11.75 -34.10 26.55
N ARG A 27 12.66 -33.45 27.27
CA ARG A 27 14.03 -33.93 27.47
C ARG A 27 14.23 -34.39 28.91
N LYS A 28 14.81 -35.58 29.08
CA LYS A 28 15.29 -36.10 30.37
C LYS A 28 16.75 -36.53 30.22
N GLY A 29 17.66 -35.81 30.89
CA GLY A 29 19.10 -35.99 30.68
C GLY A 29 19.50 -35.57 29.26
N ASN A 30 20.19 -36.45 28.53
CA ASN A 30 20.60 -36.20 27.14
C ASN A 30 19.64 -36.73 26.08
N LEU A 31 18.57 -37.42 26.51
CA LEU A 31 17.62 -38.04 25.59
C LEU A 31 16.31 -37.26 25.53
N TRP A 32 15.73 -37.24 24.33
CA TRP A 32 14.46 -36.63 23.99
C TRP A 32 13.36 -37.69 23.85
N GLY A 33 12.16 -37.30 24.26
CA GLY A 33 10.89 -37.99 24.12
C GLY A 33 9.80 -36.92 23.93
N PHE A 34 8.54 -37.26 24.24
CA PHE A 34 7.42 -36.32 24.09
C PHE A 34 6.46 -36.43 25.27
N SER A 35 5.93 -35.28 25.71
CA SER A 35 4.92 -35.20 26.75
C SER A 35 3.65 -34.52 26.24
N ASP A 36 2.53 -34.73 26.93
CA ASP A 36 1.37 -33.86 26.78
C ASP A 36 1.59 -32.49 27.44
N ARG A 37 0.61 -31.58 27.30
CA ARG A 37 0.67 -30.23 27.89
C ARG A 37 0.67 -30.21 29.42
N ASN A 38 0.28 -31.32 30.07
CA ASN A 38 0.31 -31.50 31.52
C ASN A 38 1.64 -32.11 32.00
N LYS A 39 2.66 -32.17 31.13
CA LYS A 39 3.99 -32.76 31.39
C LYS A 39 3.95 -34.27 31.64
N LYS A 40 2.85 -34.96 31.31
CA LYS A 40 2.81 -36.43 31.32
C LYS A 40 3.58 -36.95 30.11
N ILE A 41 4.61 -37.75 30.35
CA ILE A 41 5.41 -38.37 29.28
C ILE A 41 4.52 -39.35 28.51
N VAL A 42 4.40 -39.15 27.20
CA VAL A 42 3.63 -40.00 26.27
C VAL A 42 4.57 -40.87 25.45
N ILE A 43 5.71 -40.32 25.01
CA ILE A 43 6.78 -41.06 24.33
C ILE A 43 8.04 -40.94 25.20
N SER A 44 8.57 -42.07 25.66
CA SER A 44 9.73 -42.11 26.55
C SER A 44 10.97 -41.47 25.93
N CYS A 45 11.81 -40.81 26.75
CA CYS A 45 13.06 -40.21 26.29
C CYS A 45 14.05 -41.28 25.82
N GLN A 46 14.24 -41.38 24.51
CA GLN A 46 15.06 -42.41 23.85
C GLN A 46 15.77 -41.93 22.57
N TYR A 47 15.58 -40.67 22.18
CA TYR A 47 16.12 -40.09 20.96
C TYR A 47 17.23 -39.08 21.27
N ASP A 48 18.25 -38.99 20.44
CA ASP A 48 19.34 -38.02 20.62
C ASP A 48 18.90 -36.59 20.27
N ALA A 49 17.91 -36.46 19.38
CA ALA A 49 17.20 -35.23 19.07
C ALA A 49 15.74 -35.53 18.69
N ALA A 50 14.85 -34.56 18.91
CA ALA A 50 13.45 -34.65 18.53
C ALA A 50 12.90 -33.26 18.15
N GLU A 51 12.28 -33.16 16.98
CA GLU A 51 11.57 -31.96 16.54
C GLU A 51 10.09 -32.00 16.98
N PRO A 52 9.42 -30.84 17.12
CA PRO A 52 7.99 -30.79 17.38
C PRO A 52 7.17 -31.54 16.30
N PHE A 53 6.02 -32.06 16.70
CA PHE A 53 5.09 -32.67 15.74
C PHE A 53 4.61 -31.65 14.70
N LYS A 54 4.75 -31.99 13.42
CA LYS A 54 4.22 -31.25 12.26
C LYS A 54 3.41 -32.21 11.40
N HIS A 55 2.19 -31.82 11.02
CA HIS A 55 1.27 -32.68 10.23
C HIS A 55 1.03 -34.09 10.82
N GLY A 56 1.13 -34.24 12.14
CA GLY A 56 0.95 -35.53 12.82
C GLY A 56 2.19 -36.43 12.89
N LEU A 57 3.33 -35.97 12.40
CA LEU A 57 4.61 -36.67 12.41
C LEU A 57 5.66 -35.87 13.17
N ALA A 58 6.63 -36.54 13.79
CA ALA A 58 7.79 -35.90 14.41
C ALA A 58 9.09 -36.49 13.85
N ILE A 59 10.05 -35.62 13.53
CA ILE A 59 11.41 -36.01 13.15
C ILE A 59 12.19 -36.31 14.42
N VAL A 60 12.83 -37.47 14.47
CA VAL A 60 13.62 -37.92 15.62
C VAL A 60 14.95 -38.48 15.16
N GLN A 61 15.98 -38.36 16.01
CA GLN A 61 17.33 -38.80 15.72
C GLN A 61 17.75 -39.94 16.66
N LYS A 62 18.42 -40.96 16.10
CA LYS A 62 19.17 -41.98 16.85
C LYS A 62 20.56 -42.12 16.23
N GLY A 63 21.60 -41.95 17.04
CA GLY A 63 22.97 -41.78 16.59
C GLY A 63 23.12 -40.57 15.67
N LYS A 64 23.58 -40.80 14.44
CA LYS A 64 23.77 -39.75 13.42
C LYS A 64 22.67 -39.72 12.37
N LEU A 65 21.64 -40.55 12.51
CA LEU A 65 20.61 -40.77 11.49
C LEU A 65 19.24 -40.36 12.00
N TYR A 66 18.43 -39.85 11.09
CA TYR A 66 17.07 -39.37 11.35
C TYR A 66 16.04 -40.38 10.84
N GLY A 67 14.92 -40.43 11.55
CA GLY A 67 13.68 -41.14 11.20
C GLY A 67 12.46 -40.29 11.57
N CYS A 68 11.26 -40.80 11.30
CA CYS A 68 10.00 -40.16 11.70
C CYS A 68 9.15 -41.10 12.53
N ILE A 69 8.41 -40.54 13.49
CA ILE A 69 7.44 -41.25 14.32
C ILE A 69 6.06 -40.59 14.27
N ASP A 70 5.02 -41.38 14.55
CA ASP A 70 3.67 -40.89 14.77
C ASP A 70 3.44 -40.47 16.24
N LYS A 71 2.24 -39.96 16.55
CA LYS A 71 1.86 -39.52 17.91
C LYS A 71 1.82 -40.65 18.96
N LEU A 72 1.87 -41.91 18.54
CA LEU A 72 1.98 -43.07 19.43
C LEU A 72 3.43 -43.48 19.66
N GLY A 73 4.39 -42.80 19.02
CA GLY A 73 5.80 -43.14 19.04
C GLY A 73 6.17 -44.28 18.11
N LYS A 74 5.27 -44.69 17.21
CA LYS A 74 5.55 -45.73 16.23
C LYS A 74 6.36 -45.16 15.06
N GLU A 75 7.37 -45.91 14.65
CA GLU A 75 8.19 -45.58 13.49
C GLU A 75 7.34 -45.55 12.21
N VAL A 76 7.36 -44.40 11.53
CA VAL A 76 6.77 -44.17 10.21
C VAL A 76 7.86 -44.22 9.13
N LEU A 77 9.06 -43.75 9.47
CA LEU A 77 10.24 -43.74 8.60
C LEU A 77 11.48 -44.13 9.41
N SER A 78 12.26 -45.08 8.91
CA SER A 78 13.40 -45.66 9.63
C SER A 78 14.61 -44.73 9.75
N PHE A 79 15.43 -44.96 10.78
CA PHE A 79 16.63 -44.18 11.11
C PHE A 79 17.80 -44.46 10.16
N GLN A 80 17.66 -44.09 8.88
CA GLN A 80 18.66 -44.32 7.85
C GLN A 80 19.01 -43.09 7.00
N TYR A 81 18.46 -41.93 7.34
CA TYR A 81 18.60 -40.71 6.54
C TYR A 81 19.48 -39.69 7.25
N ASN A 82 20.24 -38.92 6.47
CA ASN A 82 21.08 -37.84 6.98
C ASN A 82 20.27 -36.58 7.30
N GLU A 83 19.14 -36.39 6.61
CA GLU A 83 18.25 -35.23 6.73
C GLU A 83 16.84 -35.63 6.31
N ILE A 84 15.83 -35.07 6.98
CA ILE A 84 14.41 -35.29 6.68
C ILE A 84 13.70 -33.93 6.69
N THR A 85 12.73 -33.74 5.79
CA THR A 85 11.84 -32.57 5.79
C THR A 85 10.40 -33.02 5.54
N ILE A 86 9.51 -32.70 6.47
CA ILE A 86 8.07 -33.00 6.34
C ILE A 86 7.39 -31.89 5.52
N TRP A 87 6.93 -32.23 4.31
CA TRP A 87 6.18 -31.34 3.44
C TRP A 87 4.74 -31.20 3.93
N ASP A 88 4.02 -32.32 4.03
CA ASP A 88 2.68 -32.45 4.59
C ASP A 88 2.53 -33.82 5.31
N ASN A 89 1.31 -34.26 5.56
CA ASN A 89 1.05 -35.58 6.18
C ASN A 89 1.26 -36.77 5.23
N GLU A 90 1.40 -36.54 3.92
CA GLU A 90 1.55 -37.57 2.88
C GLU A 90 2.99 -37.67 2.36
N LEU A 91 3.68 -36.55 2.14
CA LEU A 91 5.00 -36.50 1.49
C LEU A 91 6.10 -36.01 2.44
N ILE A 92 7.22 -36.72 2.42
CA ILE A 92 8.42 -36.41 3.19
C ILE A 92 9.62 -36.37 2.23
N ILE A 93 10.35 -35.25 2.21
CA ILE A 93 11.63 -35.17 1.49
C ILE A 93 12.70 -35.81 2.38
N ILE A 94 13.44 -36.76 1.82
CA ILE A 94 14.46 -37.55 2.52
C ILE A 94 15.82 -37.32 1.86
N LYS A 95 16.90 -37.36 2.64
CA LYS A 95 18.26 -37.24 2.13
C LYS A 95 19.14 -38.37 2.63
N LYS A 96 19.82 -39.05 1.70
CA LYS A 96 20.78 -40.12 1.97
C LYS A 96 22.00 -39.91 1.09
N ASP A 97 23.20 -39.93 1.69
CA ASP A 97 24.49 -39.80 1.00
C ASP A 97 24.58 -38.57 0.06
N SER A 98 24.09 -37.41 0.54
CA SER A 98 24.02 -36.14 -0.19
C SER A 98 23.02 -36.08 -1.36
N LYS A 99 22.24 -37.14 -1.59
CA LYS A 99 21.17 -37.17 -2.59
C LYS A 99 19.80 -37.15 -1.90
N ARG A 100 18.83 -36.55 -2.58
CA ARG A 100 17.46 -36.37 -2.11
C ARG A 100 16.51 -37.34 -2.82
N GLY A 101 15.48 -37.75 -2.09
CA GLY A 101 14.34 -38.55 -2.52
C GLY A 101 13.05 -38.08 -1.84
N VAL A 102 11.94 -38.77 -2.10
CA VAL A 102 10.65 -38.52 -1.47
C VAL A 102 10.05 -39.85 -1.00
N PHE A 103 9.61 -39.86 0.25
CA PHE A 103 8.84 -40.93 0.86
C PHE A 103 7.36 -40.53 0.92
N ASN A 104 6.47 -41.44 0.52
CA ASN A 104 5.03 -41.28 0.68
C ASN A 104 4.55 -42.11 1.87
N THR A 105 4.00 -41.46 2.88
CA THR A 105 3.59 -42.07 4.16
C THR A 105 2.36 -42.95 4.03
N LEU A 106 1.45 -42.65 3.09
CA LEU A 106 0.26 -43.45 2.82
C LEU A 106 0.63 -44.73 2.08
N LEU A 107 1.53 -44.62 1.10
CA LEU A 107 2.05 -45.77 0.34
C LEU A 107 3.14 -46.55 1.10
N LYS A 108 3.68 -45.97 2.18
CA LYS A 108 4.77 -46.51 3.02
C LYS A 108 5.99 -46.94 2.22
N LYS A 109 6.36 -46.14 1.21
CA LYS A 109 7.53 -46.40 0.37
C LYS A 109 8.19 -45.12 -0.09
N GLU A 110 9.46 -45.22 -0.43
CA GLU A 110 10.14 -44.21 -1.25
C GLU A 110 9.50 -44.21 -2.64
N VAL A 111 8.80 -43.12 -2.97
CA VAL A 111 8.20 -42.89 -4.28
C VAL A 111 9.20 -42.28 -5.26
N VAL A 112 10.20 -41.56 -4.72
CA VAL A 112 11.36 -41.07 -5.46
C VAL A 112 12.60 -41.46 -4.66
N SER A 113 13.49 -42.27 -5.24
CA SER A 113 14.71 -42.73 -4.56
C SER A 113 15.73 -41.59 -4.38
N CYS A 114 16.61 -41.73 -3.38
CA CYS A 114 17.69 -40.78 -3.11
C CYS A 114 18.78 -40.79 -4.19
N GLN A 115 18.50 -40.18 -5.35
CA GLN A 115 19.45 -40.04 -6.46
C GLN A 115 19.49 -38.62 -7.06
N TYR A 116 18.68 -37.70 -6.55
CA TYR A 116 18.52 -36.35 -7.08
C TYR A 116 19.33 -35.32 -6.27
N ASN A 117 19.79 -34.26 -6.92
CA ASN A 117 20.53 -33.17 -6.29
C ASN A 117 19.57 -32.25 -5.52
N GLU A 118 18.45 -31.91 -6.14
CA GLU A 118 17.43 -31.03 -5.59
C GLU A 118 16.02 -31.61 -5.78
N ILE A 119 15.13 -31.29 -4.84
CA ILE A 119 13.72 -31.66 -4.87
C ILE A 119 12.88 -30.48 -4.37
N SER A 120 11.81 -30.15 -5.10
CA SER A 120 10.77 -29.21 -4.68
C SER A 120 9.39 -29.82 -4.95
N ILE A 121 8.40 -29.46 -4.14
CA ILE A 121 7.01 -29.94 -4.29
C ILE A 121 6.11 -28.71 -4.44
N ASP A 122 5.19 -28.74 -5.41
CA ASP A 122 4.23 -27.64 -5.62
C ASP A 122 2.90 -27.86 -4.87
N SER A 123 2.00 -26.88 -4.91
CA SER A 123 0.68 -26.97 -4.25
C SER A 123 -0.24 -28.05 -4.83
N LYS A 124 0.11 -28.65 -5.97
CA LYS A 124 -0.59 -29.78 -6.59
C LYS A 124 0.07 -31.12 -6.29
N GLN A 125 1.08 -31.13 -5.41
CA GLN A 125 1.88 -32.30 -5.06
C GLN A 125 2.65 -32.91 -6.26
N ASN A 126 3.00 -32.10 -7.27
CA ASN A 126 3.99 -32.52 -8.26
C ASN A 126 5.37 -32.45 -7.62
N ILE A 127 6.13 -33.55 -7.72
CA ILE A 127 7.48 -33.67 -7.19
C ILE A 127 8.46 -33.29 -8.30
N LYS A 128 9.01 -32.09 -8.23
CA LYS A 128 10.02 -31.58 -9.17
C LYS A 128 11.40 -31.99 -8.67
N VAL A 129 12.18 -32.61 -9.55
CA VAL A 129 13.46 -33.22 -9.18
C VAL A 129 14.56 -32.75 -10.13
N GLN A 130 15.77 -32.57 -9.61
CA GLN A 130 16.93 -32.20 -10.42
C GLN A 130 18.01 -33.28 -10.39
N LYS A 131 18.43 -33.75 -11.57
CA LYS A 131 19.54 -34.69 -11.76
C LYS A 131 20.46 -34.14 -12.84
N ASP A 132 21.76 -34.09 -12.57
CA ASP A 132 22.78 -33.58 -13.51
C ASP A 132 22.44 -32.19 -14.09
N ASN A 133 21.95 -31.29 -13.23
CA ASN A 133 21.46 -29.93 -13.55
C ASN A 133 20.21 -29.87 -14.44
N LEU A 134 19.55 -31.01 -14.68
CA LEU A 134 18.31 -31.10 -15.46
C LEU A 134 17.12 -31.43 -14.57
N TRP A 135 16.03 -30.71 -14.78
CA TRP A 135 14.77 -30.82 -14.08
C TRP A 135 13.81 -31.80 -14.76
N GLY A 136 13.16 -32.60 -13.93
CA GLY A 136 12.08 -33.52 -14.27
C GLY A 136 10.96 -33.43 -13.22
N VAL A 137 9.88 -34.18 -13.44
CA VAL A 137 8.66 -34.13 -12.63
C VAL A 137 8.11 -35.54 -12.43
N PHE A 138 7.78 -35.86 -11.19
CA PHE A 138 7.07 -37.05 -10.78
C PHE A 138 5.73 -36.66 -10.17
N ASP A 139 4.72 -37.53 -10.29
CA ASP A 139 3.54 -37.41 -9.45
C ASP A 139 3.82 -37.90 -8.02
N LYS A 140 2.89 -37.65 -7.12
CA LYS A 140 3.00 -38.06 -5.71
C LYS A 140 3.08 -39.56 -5.45
N THR A 141 2.75 -40.39 -6.45
CA THR A 141 2.85 -41.85 -6.38
C THR A 141 4.22 -42.36 -6.80
N GLY A 142 5.06 -41.47 -7.34
CA GLY A 142 6.38 -41.81 -7.89
C GLY A 142 6.35 -42.16 -9.37
N LYS A 143 5.25 -41.88 -10.08
CA LYS A 143 5.20 -42.03 -11.53
C LYS A 143 5.93 -40.86 -12.17
N GLU A 144 6.94 -41.15 -12.98
CA GLU A 144 7.62 -40.15 -13.79
C GLU A 144 6.63 -39.56 -14.81
N ILE A 145 6.44 -38.24 -14.75
CA ILE A 145 5.65 -37.48 -15.72
C ILE A 145 6.59 -36.92 -16.79
N ILE A 146 7.70 -36.33 -16.35
CA ILE A 146 8.70 -35.67 -17.19
C ILE A 146 10.08 -36.11 -16.72
N SER A 147 10.86 -36.71 -17.61
CA SER A 147 12.25 -37.05 -17.29
C SER A 147 13.12 -35.82 -17.13
N CYS A 148 14.22 -35.93 -16.36
CA CYS A 148 15.19 -34.85 -16.16
C CYS A 148 15.83 -34.43 -17.50
N LYS A 149 15.22 -33.44 -18.17
CA LYS A 149 15.68 -32.96 -19.49
C LYS A 149 15.70 -31.44 -19.62
N TYR A 150 15.08 -30.71 -18.69
CA TYR A 150 14.96 -29.25 -18.78
C TYR A 150 16.00 -28.53 -17.92
N THR A 151 16.63 -27.47 -18.43
CA THR A 151 17.63 -26.69 -17.69
C THR A 151 17.02 -25.78 -16.62
N ASN A 152 15.73 -25.46 -16.73
CA ASN A 152 14.98 -24.66 -15.76
C ASN A 152 13.98 -25.52 -14.99
N GLU A 153 13.61 -25.05 -13.79
CA GLU A 153 12.53 -25.65 -13.01
C GLU A 153 11.17 -25.45 -13.72
N LEU A 154 10.39 -26.52 -13.82
CA LEU A 154 9.08 -26.50 -14.46
C LEU A 154 8.01 -25.98 -13.50
N ASN A 155 7.59 -24.73 -13.70
CA ASN A 155 6.49 -24.13 -12.96
C ASN A 155 5.20 -24.24 -13.76
N PHE A 156 4.28 -25.09 -13.31
CA PHE A 156 2.99 -25.30 -13.96
C PHE A 156 2.01 -24.19 -13.62
N ASP A 157 1.64 -23.40 -14.62
CA ASP A 157 0.42 -22.59 -14.58
C ASP A 157 -0.76 -23.46 -15.00
N ARG A 158 -1.60 -23.78 -14.01
CA ARG A 158 -2.61 -24.85 -14.07
C ARG A 158 -2.00 -26.16 -14.53
N ASN A 159 -1.99 -26.45 -15.83
CA ASN A 159 -1.49 -27.70 -16.38
C ASN A 159 -0.35 -27.49 -17.38
N ILE A 160 0.08 -26.26 -17.64
CA ILE A 160 1.10 -25.98 -18.66
C ILE A 160 2.34 -25.39 -18.00
N ALA A 161 3.52 -25.86 -18.41
CA ALA A 161 4.80 -25.30 -18.00
C ALA A 161 5.65 -24.95 -19.22
N VAL A 162 6.54 -23.98 -19.05
CA VAL A 162 7.59 -23.66 -20.02
C VAL A 162 8.86 -24.41 -19.60
N GLY A 163 9.27 -25.38 -20.42
CA GLY A 163 10.53 -26.09 -20.27
C GLY A 163 11.60 -25.57 -21.23
N GLN A 164 12.83 -25.47 -20.77
CA GLN A 164 13.98 -25.03 -21.54
C GLN A 164 14.95 -26.21 -21.76
N THR A 165 15.27 -26.54 -22.99
CA THR A 165 16.33 -27.49 -23.36
C THR A 165 17.46 -26.72 -24.05
N SER A 166 18.64 -27.32 -24.34
CA SER A 166 19.83 -26.66 -24.91
C SER A 166 19.54 -25.58 -25.98
N GLY A 167 19.27 -24.35 -25.54
CA GLY A 167 18.89 -23.19 -26.35
C GLY A 167 17.39 -23.03 -26.70
N LYS A 168 16.51 -24.01 -26.47
CA LYS A 168 15.11 -24.01 -26.95
C LYS A 168 14.10 -23.93 -25.82
N TYR A 169 12.92 -23.38 -26.09
CA TYR A 169 11.79 -23.35 -25.17
C TYR A 169 10.66 -24.25 -25.67
N GLU A 170 9.95 -24.91 -24.76
CA GLU A 170 8.87 -25.84 -25.05
C GLU A 170 7.70 -25.54 -24.11
N LEU A 171 6.48 -25.50 -24.65
CA LEU A 171 5.27 -25.59 -23.84
C LEU A 171 4.94 -27.05 -23.64
N THR A 172 4.92 -27.51 -22.40
CA THR A 172 4.55 -28.89 -22.04
C THR A 172 3.37 -28.91 -21.08
N ASP A 173 2.50 -29.90 -21.23
CA ASP A 173 1.44 -30.12 -20.25
C ASP A 173 1.93 -30.90 -19.02
N ASN A 174 1.08 -31.01 -18.00
CA ASN A 174 1.32 -31.76 -16.77
C ASN A 174 1.28 -33.29 -16.94
N LYS A 175 1.22 -33.77 -18.19
CA LYS A 175 1.39 -35.17 -18.57
C LYS A 175 2.72 -35.37 -19.33
N GLY A 176 3.52 -34.31 -19.49
CA GLY A 176 4.78 -34.32 -20.23
C GLY A 176 4.63 -34.29 -21.75
N VAL A 177 3.41 -34.03 -22.26
CA VAL A 177 3.18 -33.85 -23.69
C VAL A 177 3.71 -32.48 -24.10
N VAL A 178 4.59 -32.44 -25.10
CA VAL A 178 5.04 -31.19 -25.69
C VAL A 178 3.96 -30.67 -26.64
N LEU A 179 3.38 -29.52 -26.31
CA LEU A 179 2.30 -28.89 -27.05
C LEU A 179 2.82 -27.98 -28.16
N VAL A 180 3.91 -27.26 -27.88
CA VAL A 180 4.56 -26.37 -28.86
C VAL A 180 6.08 -26.39 -28.67
N PHE A 181 6.79 -26.52 -29.79
CA PHE A 181 8.22 -26.26 -29.86
C PHE A 181 8.46 -24.79 -30.26
N ALA A 182 9.21 -24.06 -29.44
CA ALA A 182 9.66 -22.71 -29.72
C ALA A 182 11.19 -22.69 -29.83
N THR A 183 11.68 -22.25 -30.98
CA THR A 183 13.11 -22.09 -31.22
C THR A 183 13.58 -20.76 -30.63
N ASN A 184 14.50 -20.84 -29.68
CA ASN A 184 15.52 -19.87 -29.25
C ASN A 184 15.15 -18.45 -28.79
N GLU A 185 13.89 -18.00 -28.74
CA GLU A 185 13.65 -16.56 -28.58
C GLU A 185 12.86 -16.13 -27.33
N ALA A 186 11.61 -16.55 -27.13
CA ALA A 186 10.86 -16.30 -25.88
C ALA A 186 9.46 -16.95 -25.91
N ILE A 187 8.91 -17.25 -24.73
CA ILE A 187 7.50 -17.53 -24.52
C ILE A 187 6.97 -16.58 -23.44
N ARG A 188 5.89 -15.84 -23.72
CA ARG A 188 5.17 -15.01 -22.74
C ARG A 188 3.77 -15.58 -22.52
N VAL A 189 3.37 -15.67 -21.25
CA VAL A 189 2.02 -16.10 -20.87
C VAL A 189 1.10 -14.91 -21.06
N PHE A 190 0.02 -15.07 -21.81
CA PHE A 190 -0.97 -14.01 -22.03
C PHE A 190 -2.15 -14.13 -21.06
N ASN A 191 -2.73 -15.32 -20.99
CA ASN A 191 -3.70 -15.68 -19.97
C ASN A 191 -3.79 -17.21 -19.87
N ASN A 192 -4.76 -17.70 -19.11
CA ASN A 192 -5.02 -19.13 -18.90
C ASN A 192 -5.29 -19.95 -20.19
N GLU A 193 -5.52 -19.31 -21.34
CA GLU A 193 -5.85 -19.94 -22.62
C GLU A 193 -4.87 -19.63 -23.75
N LEU A 194 -4.03 -18.60 -23.63
CA LEU A 194 -3.23 -18.05 -24.74
C LEU A 194 -1.78 -17.78 -24.33
N TYR A 195 -0.88 -17.99 -25.28
CA TYR A 195 0.56 -17.85 -25.11
C TYR A 195 1.18 -17.16 -26.34
N TRP A 196 2.04 -16.18 -26.11
CA TRP A 196 2.86 -15.55 -27.14
C TRP A 196 4.17 -16.29 -27.29
N ILE A 197 4.52 -16.65 -28.51
CA ILE A 197 5.72 -17.40 -28.82
C ILE A 197 6.51 -16.62 -29.87
N LYS A 198 7.75 -16.26 -29.54
CA LYS A 198 8.64 -15.58 -30.47
C LYS A 198 9.33 -16.60 -31.36
N LYS A 199 9.22 -16.45 -32.68
CA LYS A 199 9.84 -17.28 -33.72
C LYS A 199 10.37 -16.39 -34.84
N ASN A 200 11.65 -16.50 -35.18
CA ASN A 200 12.30 -15.74 -36.26
C ASN A 200 12.10 -14.23 -36.07
N ASP A 201 12.36 -13.74 -34.86
CA ASP A 201 12.16 -12.37 -34.41
C ASP A 201 10.72 -11.84 -34.38
N LYS A 202 9.73 -12.70 -34.63
CA LYS A 202 8.32 -12.32 -34.67
C LYS A 202 7.50 -13.04 -33.61
N TRP A 203 6.55 -12.33 -33.01
CA TRP A 203 5.61 -12.89 -32.05
C TRP A 203 4.40 -13.54 -32.74
N GLU A 204 4.07 -14.75 -32.28
CA GLU A 204 2.94 -15.55 -32.73
C GLU A 204 2.05 -15.94 -31.56
N LEU A 205 0.73 -15.92 -31.74
CA LEU A 205 -0.25 -16.27 -30.69
C LEU A 205 -0.71 -17.74 -30.80
N TYR A 206 -0.60 -18.48 -29.70
CA TYR A 206 -1.01 -19.88 -29.58
C TYR A 206 -2.02 -20.06 -28.47
N LYS A 207 -2.93 -21.03 -28.64
CA LYS A 207 -3.77 -21.53 -27.56
C LYS A 207 -3.01 -22.48 -26.64
N SER A 208 -3.52 -22.67 -25.44
CA SER A 208 -3.05 -23.63 -24.43
C SER A 208 -3.05 -25.09 -24.90
N ASN A 209 -3.74 -25.41 -26.00
CA ASN A 209 -3.71 -26.72 -26.65
C ASN A 209 -2.71 -26.80 -27.82
N GLY A 210 -1.84 -25.81 -27.99
CA GLY A 210 -0.86 -25.73 -29.07
C GLY A 210 -1.40 -25.27 -30.42
N LYS A 211 -2.70 -24.99 -30.56
CA LYS A 211 -3.27 -24.49 -31.81
C LYS A 211 -2.90 -23.01 -32.02
N LYS A 212 -2.25 -22.70 -33.14
CA LYS A 212 -1.98 -21.32 -33.56
C LYS A 212 -3.29 -20.56 -33.77
N VAL A 213 -3.43 -19.38 -33.16
CA VAL A 213 -4.63 -18.53 -33.24
C VAL A 213 -4.61 -17.64 -34.48
N LYS A 214 -3.44 -17.11 -34.84
CA LYS A 214 -3.29 -16.17 -35.96
C LYS A 214 -1.94 -16.33 -36.65
N THR A 215 -1.92 -16.11 -37.97
CA THR A 215 -0.72 -16.20 -38.83
C THR A 215 0.11 -14.91 -38.83
N ALA A 216 -0.44 -13.78 -38.38
CA ALA A 216 0.24 -12.50 -38.36
C ALA A 216 1.45 -12.53 -37.40
N GLN A 217 2.62 -12.21 -37.96
CA GLN A 217 3.91 -12.15 -37.29
C GLN A 217 4.14 -10.72 -36.81
N TYR A 218 4.03 -10.49 -35.50
CA TYR A 218 4.18 -9.16 -34.91
C TYR A 218 5.63 -8.89 -34.54
N ASP A 219 6.12 -7.68 -34.83
CA ASP A 219 7.46 -7.22 -34.40
C ASP A 219 7.52 -7.01 -32.89
N ASN A 220 6.52 -6.32 -32.34
CA ASN A 220 6.40 -6.06 -30.92
C ASN A 220 4.98 -6.31 -30.43
N ILE A 221 4.90 -6.65 -29.13
CA ILE A 221 3.67 -6.74 -28.35
C ILE A 221 3.88 -5.88 -27.09
N ALA A 222 3.00 -4.91 -26.88
CA ALA A 222 3.00 -4.06 -25.69
C ALA A 222 1.75 -4.37 -24.85
N GLU A 223 1.98 -4.64 -23.56
CA GLU A 223 0.92 -4.79 -22.56
C GLU A 223 0.54 -3.39 -22.04
N TYR A 224 -0.75 -3.09 -21.99
CA TYR A 224 -1.27 -1.86 -21.39
C TYR A 224 -2.11 -2.23 -20.15
N ASN A 225 -1.86 -1.57 -19.02
CA ASN A 225 -2.31 -1.98 -17.69
C ASN A 225 -3.81 -1.72 -17.38
N ASP A 226 -4.31 -2.59 -16.50
CA ASP A 226 -5.48 -2.59 -15.60
C ASP A 226 -6.91 -2.58 -16.15
N SER A 227 -7.12 -2.59 -17.47
CA SER A 227 -8.41 -2.98 -18.04
C SER A 227 -8.25 -3.86 -19.27
N ASP A 228 -7.98 -5.16 -19.04
CA ASP A 228 -7.59 -6.26 -19.94
C ASP A 228 -8.50 -6.55 -21.17
N ASP A 229 -8.95 -5.55 -21.93
CA ASP A 229 -9.74 -5.78 -23.14
C ASP A 229 -8.93 -5.68 -24.43
N PHE A 230 -7.75 -5.06 -24.43
CA PHE A 230 -6.97 -4.77 -25.65
C PHE A 230 -5.47 -5.06 -25.53
N PHE A 231 -4.86 -5.40 -26.67
CA PHE A 231 -3.42 -5.60 -26.82
C PHE A 231 -2.91 -4.79 -27.99
N VAL A 232 -1.86 -4.02 -27.78
CA VAL A 232 -1.21 -3.23 -28.82
C VAL A 232 -0.11 -4.06 -29.46
N VAL A 233 -0.18 -4.20 -30.77
CA VAL A 233 0.74 -5.01 -31.57
C VAL A 233 1.32 -4.17 -32.69
N SER A 234 2.51 -4.50 -33.19
CA SER A 234 3.12 -3.77 -34.31
C SER A 234 3.63 -4.68 -35.43
N ILE A 235 3.55 -4.20 -36.67
CA ILE A 235 4.19 -4.77 -37.86
C ILE A 235 4.89 -3.62 -38.60
N GLU A 236 6.19 -3.72 -38.86
CA GLU A 236 6.97 -2.71 -39.60
C GLU A 236 6.79 -1.28 -39.04
N ASN A 237 6.87 -1.14 -37.71
CA ASN A 237 6.61 0.10 -36.96
C ASN A 237 5.17 0.66 -37.04
N GLN A 238 4.25 -0.04 -37.69
CA GLN A 238 2.84 0.31 -37.70
C GLN A 238 2.09 -0.45 -36.60
N MET A 239 1.32 0.26 -35.80
CA MET A 239 0.60 -0.25 -34.65
C MET A 239 -0.84 -0.63 -34.99
N GLY A 240 -1.33 -1.66 -34.30
CA GLY A 240 -2.68 -2.21 -34.37
C GLY A 240 -3.15 -2.68 -33.00
N VAL A 241 -4.39 -3.18 -32.92
CA VAL A 241 -5.03 -3.59 -31.67
C VAL A 241 -5.72 -4.94 -31.84
N LEU A 242 -5.49 -5.84 -30.88
CA LEU A 242 -6.21 -7.09 -30.71
C LEU A 242 -7.11 -7.03 -29.46
N ASP A 243 -8.19 -7.82 -29.44
CA ASP A 243 -8.95 -8.05 -28.21
C ASP A 243 -8.28 -9.11 -27.31
N LYS A 244 -8.83 -9.30 -26.11
CA LYS A 244 -8.39 -10.35 -25.15
C LYS A 244 -8.51 -11.80 -25.61
N ARG A 245 -9.06 -12.06 -26.80
CA ARG A 245 -9.13 -13.38 -27.43
C ARG A 245 -8.15 -13.49 -28.60
N GLY A 246 -7.36 -12.45 -28.85
CA GLY A 246 -6.44 -12.35 -29.99
C GLY A 246 -7.11 -12.01 -31.31
N LYS A 247 -8.37 -11.59 -31.30
CA LYS A 247 -9.08 -11.14 -32.51
C LYS A 247 -8.63 -9.74 -32.88
N GLU A 248 -8.44 -9.48 -34.16
CA GLU A 248 -8.14 -8.13 -34.64
C GLU A 248 -9.31 -7.17 -34.42
N ILE A 249 -9.02 -6.04 -33.79
CA ILE A 249 -9.91 -4.89 -33.68
C ILE A 249 -9.44 -3.78 -34.62
N VAL A 250 -8.13 -3.53 -34.63
CA VAL A 250 -7.49 -2.53 -35.49
C VAL A 250 -6.29 -3.17 -36.17
N ALA A 251 -6.26 -3.16 -37.51
CA ALA A 251 -5.10 -3.63 -38.28
C ALA A 251 -3.86 -2.75 -38.00
N CYS A 252 -2.66 -3.33 -38.12
CA CYS A 252 -1.40 -2.60 -38.01
C CYS A 252 -1.24 -1.62 -39.19
N LYS A 253 -1.68 -0.36 -39.01
CA LYS A 253 -1.65 0.67 -40.06
C LYS A 253 -1.49 2.10 -39.55
N TYR A 254 -1.21 2.26 -38.26
CA TYR A 254 -1.15 3.55 -37.58
C TYR A 254 0.26 3.78 -37.03
N GLU A 255 0.71 5.03 -37.04
CA GLU A 255 2.04 5.41 -36.54
C GLU A 255 2.11 5.29 -35.01
N ASN A 256 0.99 5.59 -34.35
CA ASN A 256 0.82 5.47 -32.91
C ASN A 256 -0.61 5.06 -32.56
N ILE A 257 -0.78 4.30 -31.47
CA ILE A 257 -2.10 3.90 -30.94
C ILE A 257 -2.09 3.93 -29.41
N GLU A 258 -3.10 4.57 -28.84
CA GLU A 258 -3.38 4.63 -27.40
C GLU A 258 -4.83 4.17 -27.12
N PRO A 259 -5.03 2.89 -26.75
CA PRO A 259 -6.33 2.41 -26.28
C PRO A 259 -6.68 3.04 -24.92
N THR A 260 -7.93 3.45 -24.76
CA THR A 260 -8.49 3.97 -23.50
C THR A 260 -9.64 3.08 -23.03
N GLN A 261 -10.25 3.40 -21.89
CA GLN A 261 -11.44 2.70 -21.40
C GLN A 261 -12.60 2.73 -22.41
N ASN A 262 -12.73 3.76 -23.24
CA ASN A 262 -13.93 3.98 -24.08
C ASN A 262 -13.68 3.93 -25.60
N TYR A 263 -12.48 4.30 -26.06
CA TYR A 263 -12.13 4.43 -27.48
C TYR A 263 -10.62 4.22 -27.69
N ILE A 264 -10.19 4.22 -28.94
CA ILE A 264 -8.78 4.03 -29.33
C ILE A 264 -8.33 5.32 -30.04
N ILE A 265 -7.42 6.08 -29.43
CA ILE A 265 -6.78 7.22 -30.10
C ILE A 265 -5.69 6.65 -31.01
N ALA A 266 -5.66 7.11 -32.27
CA ALA A 266 -4.70 6.64 -33.24
C ALA A 266 -4.10 7.82 -34.01
N GLU A 267 -2.90 7.62 -34.54
CA GLU A 267 -2.18 8.60 -35.33
C GLU A 267 -1.91 8.07 -36.73
N LYS A 268 -2.22 8.89 -37.74
CA LYS A 268 -2.03 8.58 -39.16
C LYS A 268 -1.59 9.84 -39.89
N ASN A 269 -0.46 9.77 -40.61
CA ASN A 269 0.14 10.91 -41.29
C ASN A 269 0.42 12.08 -40.33
N LYS A 270 0.90 11.80 -39.11
CA LYS A 270 1.12 12.77 -38.02
C LYS A 270 -0.13 13.49 -37.50
N LEU A 271 -1.31 13.07 -37.93
CA LEU A 271 -2.59 13.62 -37.47
C LEU A 271 -3.32 12.57 -36.65
N LYS A 272 -3.90 13.01 -35.55
CA LYS A 272 -4.66 12.18 -34.62
C LYS A 272 -6.13 12.11 -35.01
N GLY A 273 -6.69 10.94 -34.77
CA GLY A 273 -8.11 10.62 -34.87
C GLY A 273 -8.49 9.66 -33.74
N ALA A 274 -9.77 9.27 -33.68
CA ALA A 274 -10.25 8.29 -32.71
C ALA A 274 -11.11 7.23 -33.37
N LEU A 275 -10.97 6.00 -32.89
CA LEU A 275 -11.72 4.81 -33.30
C LEU A 275 -12.57 4.32 -32.12
N ASP A 276 -13.74 3.74 -32.41
CA ASP A 276 -14.49 2.99 -31.39
C ASP A 276 -13.79 1.67 -31.02
N LYS A 277 -14.32 0.97 -30.01
CA LYS A 277 -13.84 -0.35 -29.57
C LYS A 277 -13.94 -1.46 -30.63
N LYS A 278 -14.56 -1.19 -31.77
CA LYS A 278 -14.66 -2.11 -32.93
C LYS A 278 -13.71 -1.69 -34.06
N GLY A 279 -12.88 -0.66 -33.85
CA GLY A 279 -11.92 -0.13 -34.82
C GLY A 279 -12.55 0.78 -35.88
N LYS A 280 -13.80 1.20 -35.72
CA LYS A 280 -14.46 2.14 -36.64
C LYS A 280 -14.09 3.57 -36.29
N GLU A 281 -13.71 4.36 -37.29
CA GLU A 281 -13.46 5.79 -37.13
C GLU A 281 -14.70 6.53 -36.60
N ILE A 282 -14.51 7.27 -35.51
CA ILE A 282 -15.52 8.12 -34.87
C ILE A 282 -15.09 9.60 -34.84
N ILE A 283 -13.78 9.87 -34.87
CA ILE A 283 -13.19 11.20 -35.03
C ILE A 283 -12.17 11.14 -36.17
N PRO A 284 -12.29 11.99 -37.20
CA PRO A 284 -11.40 11.97 -38.36
C PRO A 284 -9.96 12.35 -37.99
N PHE A 285 -9.00 11.78 -38.75
CA PHE A 285 -7.56 12.02 -38.60
C PHE A 285 -7.16 13.39 -39.18
N GLN A 286 -7.48 14.45 -38.46
CA GLN A 286 -7.24 15.84 -38.91
C GLN A 286 -6.77 16.79 -37.81
N TYR A 287 -6.46 16.25 -36.63
CA TYR A 287 -6.13 17.04 -35.45
C TYR A 287 -4.67 16.80 -35.04
N ASP A 288 -3.97 17.84 -34.61
CA ASP A 288 -2.62 17.73 -34.07
C ASP A 288 -2.63 17.09 -32.67
N PHE A 289 -3.71 17.32 -31.92
CA PHE A 289 -3.91 16.80 -30.57
C PHE A 289 -5.38 16.43 -30.31
N ILE A 290 -5.60 15.34 -29.56
CA ILE A 290 -6.92 14.90 -29.08
C ILE A 290 -6.78 14.47 -27.63
N LYS A 291 -7.67 14.95 -26.77
CA LYS A 291 -7.80 14.53 -25.37
C LYS A 291 -9.27 14.37 -25.01
N GLU A 292 -9.64 13.24 -24.42
CA GLU A 292 -10.98 13.06 -23.85
C GLU A 292 -11.17 13.96 -22.64
N ILE A 293 -12.35 14.57 -22.60
CA ILE A 293 -12.86 15.30 -21.44
C ILE A 293 -13.83 14.41 -20.68
N ASN A 294 -14.72 13.74 -21.40
CA ASN A 294 -15.64 12.72 -20.87
C ASN A 294 -16.11 11.79 -22.00
N GLN A 295 -17.01 10.85 -21.68
CA GLN A 295 -17.55 9.85 -22.62
C GLN A 295 -18.14 10.40 -23.93
N ASN A 296 -18.45 11.70 -24.01
CA ASN A 296 -19.07 12.35 -25.16
C ASN A 296 -18.23 13.46 -25.78
N LEU A 297 -17.24 14.03 -25.08
CA LEU A 297 -16.57 15.27 -25.47
C LEU A 297 -15.05 15.13 -25.52
N PHE A 298 -14.46 15.75 -26.54
CA PHE A 298 -13.03 15.77 -26.77
C PHE A 298 -12.54 17.20 -26.94
N LYS A 299 -11.42 17.51 -26.29
CA LYS A 299 -10.61 18.68 -26.61
C LYS A 299 -9.71 18.31 -27.78
N VAL A 300 -9.72 19.14 -28.81
CA VAL A 300 -8.92 18.94 -30.01
C VAL A 300 -8.09 20.16 -30.33
N GLU A 301 -6.98 19.96 -31.02
CA GLU A 301 -6.13 21.00 -31.57
C GLU A 301 -5.99 20.80 -33.07
N LYS A 302 -6.13 21.88 -33.84
CA LYS A 302 -5.91 21.91 -35.28
C LYS A 302 -5.23 23.22 -35.65
N SER A 303 -4.06 23.15 -36.27
CA SER A 303 -3.29 24.34 -36.70
C SER A 303 -3.01 25.30 -35.53
N SER A 304 -2.60 24.75 -34.38
CA SER A 304 -2.31 25.52 -33.15
C SER A 304 -3.50 26.27 -32.55
N GLN A 305 -4.72 25.89 -32.92
CA GLN A 305 -5.97 26.41 -32.36
C GLN A 305 -6.78 25.27 -31.75
N TYR A 306 -7.37 25.53 -30.59
CA TYR A 306 -8.14 24.56 -29.84
C TYR A 306 -9.63 24.66 -30.17
N GLY A 307 -10.29 23.50 -30.17
CA GLY A 307 -11.73 23.35 -30.27
C GLY A 307 -12.25 22.27 -29.33
N ILE A 308 -13.58 22.17 -29.24
CA ILE A 308 -14.28 21.10 -28.54
C ILE A 308 -15.23 20.43 -29.52
N ILE A 309 -15.15 19.10 -29.59
CA ILE A 309 -16.00 18.30 -30.47
C ILE A 309 -16.71 17.20 -29.68
N TYR A 310 -17.84 16.75 -30.21
CA TYR A 310 -18.44 15.50 -29.77
C TYR A 310 -17.60 14.30 -30.23
N LYS A 311 -17.83 13.15 -29.59
CA LYS A 311 -17.35 11.84 -30.05
C LYS A 311 -17.74 11.47 -31.48
N THR A 312 -18.74 12.16 -32.05
CA THR A 312 -19.17 12.00 -33.46
C THR A 312 -18.36 12.86 -34.43
N GLY A 313 -17.42 13.67 -33.95
CA GLY A 313 -16.69 14.66 -34.74
C GLY A 313 -17.44 15.97 -34.97
N LYS A 314 -18.70 16.10 -34.53
CA LYS A 314 -19.46 17.35 -34.63
C LYS A 314 -18.80 18.42 -33.75
N GLU A 315 -18.55 19.60 -34.33
CA GLU A 315 -18.00 20.74 -33.60
C GLU A 315 -19.02 21.34 -32.63
N ILE A 316 -18.55 21.63 -31.42
CA ILE A 316 -19.26 22.41 -30.41
C ILE A 316 -18.63 23.80 -30.35
N ILE A 317 -17.30 23.81 -30.24
CA ILE A 317 -16.48 25.01 -30.38
C ILE A 317 -15.48 24.72 -31.50
N PRO A 318 -15.50 25.51 -32.58
CA PRO A 318 -14.57 25.32 -33.69
C PRO A 318 -13.14 25.54 -33.23
N CYS A 319 -12.17 24.96 -33.95
CA CYS A 319 -10.75 25.18 -33.68
C CYS A 319 -10.31 26.57 -34.14
N THR A 320 -10.80 27.62 -33.46
CA THR A 320 -10.51 29.04 -33.74
C THR A 320 -9.79 29.73 -32.58
N HIS A 321 -9.71 29.08 -31.42
CA HIS A 321 -9.28 29.69 -30.16
C HIS A 321 -7.83 29.37 -29.84
N LYS A 322 -7.06 30.35 -29.38
CA LYS A 322 -5.67 30.12 -28.95
C LYS A 322 -5.57 29.28 -27.68
N THR A 323 -6.60 29.36 -26.83
CA THR A 323 -6.69 28.61 -25.58
C THR A 323 -8.13 28.22 -25.33
N ILE A 324 -8.36 26.98 -24.91
CA ILE A 324 -9.64 26.55 -24.34
C ILE A 324 -9.36 25.86 -23.02
N LEU A 325 -10.06 26.34 -22.01
CA LEU A 325 -10.09 25.78 -20.68
C LEU A 325 -11.53 25.31 -20.41
N ILE A 326 -11.66 24.01 -20.13
CA ILE A 326 -12.93 23.39 -19.75
C ILE A 326 -12.77 22.84 -18.33
N ARG A 327 -13.78 23.07 -17.49
CA ARG A 327 -13.90 22.46 -16.15
C ARG A 327 -14.79 21.23 -16.25
N ASP A 328 -14.59 20.29 -15.34
CA ASP A 328 -15.35 19.05 -15.32
C ASP A 328 -16.86 19.29 -15.20
N PHE A 329 -17.63 18.33 -15.72
CA PHE A 329 -19.08 18.35 -15.58
C PHE A 329 -19.46 18.05 -14.13
N LYS A 330 -20.01 19.05 -13.45
CA LYS A 330 -20.65 18.91 -12.13
C LYS A 330 -22.13 19.19 -12.29
N ASP A 331 -22.97 18.28 -11.80
CA ASP A 331 -24.44 18.33 -11.94
C ASP A 331 -24.92 18.58 -13.38
N GLY A 332 -24.23 17.98 -14.34
CA GLY A 332 -24.54 18.05 -15.76
C GLY A 332 -24.18 19.35 -16.48
N LYS A 333 -23.36 20.21 -15.86
CA LYS A 333 -22.88 21.47 -16.45
C LYS A 333 -21.38 21.62 -16.31
N ALA A 334 -20.76 22.31 -17.27
CA ALA A 334 -19.34 22.67 -17.25
C ALA A 334 -19.16 24.16 -17.59
N PHE A 335 -18.09 24.75 -17.05
CA PHE A 335 -17.59 26.05 -17.48
C PHE A 335 -16.59 25.88 -18.62
N ILE A 336 -16.71 26.73 -19.63
CA ILE A 336 -15.73 26.83 -20.70
C ILE A 336 -15.28 28.27 -20.84
N CYS A 337 -13.97 28.48 -20.88
CA CYS A 337 -13.35 29.78 -21.10
C CYS A 337 -12.40 29.68 -22.29
N SER A 338 -12.58 30.59 -23.24
CA SER A 338 -11.67 30.83 -24.36
C SER A 338 -11.17 32.28 -24.34
N ASP A 339 -10.39 32.66 -25.34
CA ASP A 339 -9.98 34.03 -25.60
C ASP A 339 -11.15 35.00 -25.89
N GLU A 340 -12.32 34.48 -26.30
CA GLU A 340 -13.51 35.30 -26.55
C GLU A 340 -14.32 35.57 -25.26
N GLY A 341 -14.20 34.72 -24.25
CA GLY A 341 -14.90 34.85 -22.97
C GLY A 341 -15.27 33.50 -22.36
N CYS A 342 -16.04 33.54 -21.28
CA CYS A 342 -16.51 32.33 -20.61
C CYS A 342 -18.01 32.08 -20.84
N SER A 343 -18.40 30.82 -20.91
CA SER A 343 -19.78 30.39 -20.98
C SER A 343 -20.01 29.09 -20.19
N THR A 344 -21.28 28.74 -19.97
CA THR A 344 -21.69 27.44 -19.43
C THR A 344 -22.18 26.54 -20.54
N ILE A 345 -21.87 25.25 -20.46
CA ILE A 345 -22.36 24.20 -21.38
C ILE A 345 -23.01 23.06 -20.60
N ASN A 346 -23.95 22.33 -21.20
CA ASN A 346 -24.53 21.10 -20.62
C ASN A 346 -23.73 19.85 -21.00
N GLU A 347 -24.05 18.66 -20.47
CA GLU A 347 -23.36 17.39 -20.82
C GLU A 347 -23.40 17.04 -22.30
N LYS A 348 -24.39 17.57 -23.01
CA LYS A 348 -24.46 17.49 -24.46
C LYS A 348 -23.60 18.58 -25.11
N GLY A 349 -22.73 19.30 -24.43
CA GLY A 349 -21.91 20.38 -24.99
C GLY A 349 -22.70 21.61 -25.50
N GLU A 350 -24.01 21.69 -25.29
CA GLU A 350 -24.80 22.83 -25.76
C GLU A 350 -24.55 24.03 -24.85
N LYS A 351 -24.23 25.17 -25.45
CA LYS A 351 -24.05 26.45 -24.74
C LYS A 351 -25.36 26.87 -24.07
N ILE A 352 -25.33 27.01 -22.75
CA ILE A 352 -26.46 27.40 -21.92
C ILE A 352 -26.51 28.92 -21.79
N LYS A 353 -25.39 29.55 -21.39
CA LYS A 353 -25.36 30.97 -21.04
C LYS A 353 -23.94 31.56 -21.14
N ASP A 354 -23.84 32.76 -21.72
CA ASP A 354 -22.65 33.61 -21.68
C ASP A 354 -22.42 34.23 -20.31
N LEU A 355 -21.17 34.32 -19.90
CA LEU A 355 -20.76 34.86 -18.61
C LEU A 355 -20.04 36.20 -18.80
N SER A 356 -20.26 37.10 -17.85
CA SER A 356 -19.66 38.45 -17.81
C SER A 356 -18.15 38.44 -17.51
N CYS A 357 -17.57 37.26 -17.27
CA CYS A 357 -16.19 37.08 -16.84
C CYS A 357 -15.28 36.55 -17.95
N LYS A 358 -13.97 36.79 -17.80
CA LYS A 358 -12.92 36.30 -18.72
C LYS A 358 -12.23 35.03 -18.26
N ASN A 359 -12.32 34.71 -16.98
CA ASN A 359 -11.74 33.49 -16.43
C ASN A 359 -12.53 33.02 -15.21
N ILE A 360 -12.49 31.71 -14.96
CA ILE A 360 -13.21 31.03 -13.87
C ILE A 360 -12.29 29.98 -13.25
N GLN A 361 -12.28 29.94 -11.92
CA GLN A 361 -11.57 28.92 -11.14
C GLN A 361 -12.20 27.55 -11.38
N GLU A 362 -11.58 26.49 -10.86
CA GLU A 362 -12.25 25.22 -10.71
C GLU A 362 -13.47 25.34 -9.79
N LEU A 363 -14.46 24.49 -10.02
CA LEU A 363 -15.67 24.41 -9.20
C LEU A 363 -15.34 23.81 -7.84
N GLU A 364 -15.62 24.54 -6.78
CA GLU A 364 -15.53 24.09 -5.40
C GLU A 364 -16.95 24.16 -4.79
N ASP A 365 -17.52 23.01 -4.42
CA ASP A 365 -18.83 22.85 -3.78
C ASP A 365 -20.01 23.59 -4.45
N GLY A 366 -19.96 23.69 -5.79
CA GLY A 366 -21.01 24.29 -6.62
C GLY A 366 -20.86 25.79 -6.85
N PHE A 367 -19.72 26.39 -6.48
CA PHE A 367 -19.37 27.78 -6.77
C PHE A 367 -17.98 27.87 -7.41
N ALA A 368 -17.70 28.98 -8.08
CA ALA A 368 -16.37 29.29 -8.59
C ALA A 368 -16.09 30.79 -8.50
N ILE A 369 -14.83 31.14 -8.23
CA ILE A 369 -14.35 32.52 -8.34
C ILE A 369 -14.20 32.86 -9.83
N MET A 370 -14.69 34.04 -10.21
CA MET A 370 -14.56 34.56 -11.56
C MET A 370 -13.88 35.93 -11.58
N TRP A 371 -13.26 36.26 -12.71
CA TRP A 371 -12.52 37.52 -12.90
C TRP A 371 -13.04 38.33 -14.09
N SER A 372 -13.13 39.66 -13.90
CA SER A 372 -13.30 40.61 -15.00
C SER A 372 -11.97 41.03 -15.64
N GLU A 373 -12.04 41.79 -16.74
CA GLU A 373 -10.88 42.34 -17.45
C GLU A 373 -9.95 43.17 -16.54
N TYR A 374 -10.49 43.82 -15.51
CA TYR A 374 -9.73 44.67 -14.58
C TYR A 374 -9.26 43.94 -13.31
N ARG A 375 -9.17 42.60 -13.36
CA ARG A 375 -8.83 41.71 -12.23
C ARG A 375 -9.75 41.83 -11.02
N LYS A 376 -10.94 42.43 -11.17
CA LYS A 376 -11.96 42.42 -10.13
C LYS A 376 -12.58 41.02 -10.07
N LYS A 377 -12.81 40.55 -8.84
CA LYS A 377 -13.29 39.20 -8.54
C LYS A 377 -14.78 39.21 -8.24
N GLY A 378 -15.45 38.13 -8.61
CA GLY A 378 -16.84 37.80 -8.30
C GLY A 378 -16.99 36.30 -7.99
N VAL A 379 -18.21 35.88 -7.67
CA VAL A 379 -18.55 34.47 -7.43
C VAL A 379 -19.72 34.08 -8.32
N ILE A 380 -19.58 32.95 -9.01
CA ILE A 380 -20.62 32.36 -9.82
C ILE A 380 -21.01 30.99 -9.26
N SER A 381 -22.29 30.66 -9.28
CA SER A 381 -22.75 29.30 -8.97
C SER A 381 -22.57 28.38 -10.18
N GLN A 382 -22.60 27.07 -9.94
CA GLN A 382 -22.61 26.02 -10.96
C GLN A 382 -23.76 26.14 -11.97
N LEU A 383 -24.83 26.87 -11.63
CA LEU A 383 -25.94 27.14 -12.54
C LEU A 383 -25.65 28.29 -13.52
N GLY A 384 -24.50 28.96 -13.40
CA GLY A 384 -24.16 30.15 -14.18
C GLY A 384 -24.84 31.42 -13.67
N GLN A 385 -25.34 31.40 -12.42
CA GLN A 385 -25.89 32.59 -11.76
C GLN A 385 -24.74 33.32 -11.05
N GLU A 386 -24.57 34.60 -11.36
CA GLU A 386 -23.68 35.50 -10.63
C GLU A 386 -24.26 35.72 -9.23
N ILE A 387 -23.53 35.24 -8.22
CA ILE A 387 -23.89 35.35 -6.81
C ILE A 387 -23.25 36.61 -6.23
N ILE A 388 -22.00 36.86 -6.61
CA ILE A 388 -21.26 38.06 -6.23
C ILE A 388 -20.72 38.72 -7.50
N PRO A 389 -21.02 40.02 -7.72
CA PRO A 389 -20.57 40.71 -8.92
C PRO A 389 -19.07 40.94 -8.91
N CYS A 390 -18.47 40.99 -10.12
CA CYS A 390 -17.05 41.22 -10.35
C CYS A 390 -16.61 42.67 -10.05
N LYS A 391 -16.70 43.11 -8.80
CA LYS A 391 -16.27 44.45 -8.34
C LYS A 391 -15.25 44.43 -7.20
N TYR A 392 -14.93 43.27 -6.66
CA TYR A 392 -14.13 43.13 -5.45
C TYR A 392 -12.64 42.95 -5.76
N GLU A 393 -11.78 43.43 -4.88
CA GLU A 393 -10.31 43.30 -4.99
C GLU A 393 -9.85 41.90 -4.58
N SER A 394 -10.51 41.32 -3.58
CA SER A 394 -10.27 39.96 -3.12
C SER A 394 -11.58 39.28 -2.74
N ILE A 395 -11.60 37.96 -2.92
CA ILE A 395 -12.68 37.07 -2.49
C ILE A 395 -12.04 35.85 -1.85
N ILE A 396 -12.57 35.44 -0.71
CA ILE A 396 -12.25 34.19 -0.01
C ILE A 396 -13.55 33.38 0.08
N MET A 397 -13.53 32.13 -0.38
CA MET A 397 -14.67 31.22 -0.27
C MET A 397 -14.60 30.45 1.05
N GLY A 398 -15.69 30.45 1.82
CA GLY A 398 -15.91 29.57 2.97
C GLY A 398 -16.61 28.25 2.58
N SER A 399 -16.61 27.28 3.51
CA SER A 399 -17.12 25.90 3.36
C SER A 399 -18.64 25.83 3.24
N ASP A 400 -19.40 26.59 4.04
CA ASP A 400 -20.87 26.69 3.93
C ASP A 400 -21.31 27.74 2.91
N LYS A 401 -20.40 28.12 2.01
CA LYS A 401 -20.65 28.97 0.85
C LYS A 401 -20.97 30.42 1.21
N ALA A 402 -20.51 30.87 2.37
CA ALA A 402 -20.36 32.29 2.64
C ALA A 402 -19.08 32.82 1.96
N PHE A 403 -19.08 34.08 1.58
CA PHE A 403 -18.00 34.69 0.81
C PHE A 403 -17.52 35.95 1.50
N ALA A 404 -16.23 36.01 1.83
CA ALA A 404 -15.63 37.24 2.32
C ALA A 404 -15.11 38.06 1.12
N THR A 405 -15.53 39.31 1.02
CA THR A 405 -15.17 40.19 -0.09
C THR A 405 -14.46 41.44 0.39
N LYS A 406 -13.42 41.88 -0.33
CA LYS A 406 -12.67 43.11 -0.03
C LYS A 406 -12.99 44.21 -1.04
N LEU A 407 -13.39 45.38 -0.54
CA LEU A 407 -13.66 46.59 -1.32
C LEU A 407 -13.13 47.81 -0.55
N GLU A 408 -12.33 48.65 -1.19
CA GLU A 408 -11.78 49.88 -0.58
C GLU A 408 -11.06 49.62 0.77
N ASN A 409 -10.25 48.56 0.81
CA ASN A 409 -9.58 48.08 2.03
C ASN A 409 -10.48 47.67 3.20
N LYS A 410 -11.79 47.49 2.96
CA LYS A 410 -12.71 46.98 3.97
C LYS A 410 -13.30 45.65 3.54
N TRP A 411 -13.46 44.77 4.52
CA TRP A 411 -14.03 43.44 4.32
C TRP A 411 -15.52 43.41 4.66
N ALA A 412 -16.24 42.57 3.93
CA ALA A 412 -17.64 42.21 4.11
C ALA A 412 -17.82 40.70 3.98
N ILE A 413 -18.97 40.20 4.43
CA ILE A 413 -19.35 38.80 4.30
C ILE A 413 -20.73 38.73 3.66
N PHE A 414 -20.82 37.88 2.65
CA PHE A 414 -22.03 37.55 1.91
C PHE A 414 -22.41 36.10 2.21
N ASP A 415 -23.71 35.80 2.27
CA ASP A 415 -24.19 34.42 2.31
C ASP A 415 -24.10 33.76 0.92
N ASN A 416 -24.48 32.48 0.87
CA ASN A 416 -24.46 31.66 -0.34
C ASN A 416 -25.47 32.07 -1.43
N MET A 417 -26.37 32.98 -1.11
CA MET A 417 -27.30 33.61 -2.04
C MET A 417 -26.81 34.99 -2.50
N GLY A 418 -25.65 35.45 -2.02
CA GLY A 418 -25.11 36.77 -2.35
C GLY A 418 -25.76 37.91 -1.59
N LYS A 419 -26.45 37.61 -0.47
CA LYS A 419 -26.97 38.65 0.42
C LYS A 419 -25.86 39.09 1.36
N GLU A 420 -25.67 40.40 1.47
CA GLU A 420 -24.73 40.98 2.43
C GLU A 420 -25.20 40.71 3.87
N VAL A 421 -24.43 39.89 4.59
CA VAL A 421 -24.65 39.60 6.02
C VAL A 421 -23.86 40.58 6.88
N ILE A 422 -22.68 41.00 6.40
CA ILE A 422 -21.81 41.96 7.06
C ILE A 422 -21.39 43.03 6.06
N SER A 423 -21.62 44.29 6.43
CA SER A 423 -21.21 45.42 5.61
C SER A 423 -19.71 45.69 5.62
N HIS A 424 -19.21 46.23 4.50
CA HIS A 424 -17.82 46.65 4.26
C HIS A 424 -17.32 47.74 5.24
N LYS A 425 -17.14 47.37 6.51
CA LYS A 425 -16.78 48.27 7.62
C LYS A 425 -15.57 47.79 8.41
N TYR A 426 -15.10 46.56 8.18
CA TYR A 426 -14.06 45.91 8.97
C TYR A 426 -12.72 46.02 8.25
N GLN A 427 -11.67 46.34 9.00
CA GLN A 427 -10.32 46.51 8.45
C GLN A 427 -9.70 45.15 8.09
N GLU A 428 -9.95 44.13 8.91
CA GLU A 428 -9.51 42.76 8.68
C GLU A 428 -10.62 41.75 9.02
N ILE A 429 -10.69 40.68 8.22
CA ILE A 429 -11.44 39.46 8.51
C ILE A 429 -10.42 38.32 8.37
N GLY A 430 -10.27 37.54 9.44
CA GLY A 430 -9.26 36.50 9.60
C GLY A 430 -9.67 35.13 9.05
N LEU A 431 -8.98 34.09 9.53
CA LEU A 431 -9.12 32.71 9.07
C LEU A 431 -10.56 32.22 9.25
N TYR A 432 -11.13 31.72 8.16
CA TYR A 432 -12.43 31.06 8.16
C TYR A 432 -12.24 29.58 8.48
N ASP A 433 -12.90 29.10 9.53
CA ASP A 433 -12.91 27.69 9.89
C ASP A 433 -13.90 26.92 9.01
N LYS A 434 -13.36 26.00 8.20
CA LYS A 434 -14.12 25.15 7.27
C LYS A 434 -15.10 24.20 7.95
N GLU A 435 -14.89 23.79 9.19
CA GLU A 435 -15.77 22.81 9.83
C GLU A 435 -16.98 23.46 10.54
N ASN A 436 -16.88 24.74 10.94
CA ASN A 436 -17.81 25.33 11.91
C ASN A 436 -18.45 26.68 11.51
N ASP A 437 -18.27 27.14 10.28
CA ASP A 437 -18.91 28.35 9.72
C ASP A 437 -18.64 29.65 10.47
N LEU A 438 -17.41 29.80 10.94
CA LEU A 438 -16.99 30.92 11.77
C LEU A 438 -16.02 31.83 11.02
N PHE A 439 -16.31 33.13 11.07
CA PHE A 439 -15.39 34.17 10.65
C PHE A 439 -14.82 34.89 11.86
N GLU A 440 -13.49 34.96 11.91
CA GLU A 440 -12.76 35.86 12.80
C GLU A 440 -12.83 37.29 12.26
N VAL A 441 -13.29 38.23 13.08
CA VAL A 441 -13.43 39.64 12.70
C VAL A 441 -12.76 40.51 13.74
N GLU A 442 -11.80 41.33 13.31
CA GLU A 442 -11.18 42.34 14.17
C GLU A 442 -11.90 43.68 14.03
N PHE A 443 -12.29 44.29 15.15
CA PHE A 443 -12.93 45.60 15.17
C PHE A 443 -12.51 46.42 16.39
N LYS A 444 -11.81 47.54 16.15
CA LYS A 444 -11.29 48.45 17.18
C LYS A 444 -10.44 47.71 18.24
N ASP A 445 -9.43 46.98 17.78
CA ASP A 445 -8.50 46.21 18.61
C ASP A 445 -9.18 45.13 19.48
N LYS A 446 -10.34 44.63 19.04
CA LYS A 446 -11.07 43.53 19.67
C LYS A 446 -11.41 42.46 18.64
N LEU A 447 -11.14 41.21 18.99
CA LEU A 447 -11.48 40.04 18.18
C LEU A 447 -12.92 39.58 18.44
N TYR A 448 -13.60 39.15 17.39
CA TYR A 448 -14.96 38.64 17.45
C TYR A 448 -15.12 37.41 16.55
N PHE A 449 -16.01 36.51 16.96
CA PHE A 449 -16.54 35.49 16.08
C PHE A 449 -17.90 35.92 15.54
N LYS A 450 -18.13 35.70 14.25
CA LYS A 450 -19.46 35.83 13.67
C LYS A 450 -19.84 34.53 12.99
N ASN A 451 -20.96 33.96 13.42
CA ASN A 451 -21.57 32.85 12.70
C ASN A 451 -22.16 33.32 11.36
N LYS A 452 -22.62 32.37 10.53
CA LYS A 452 -23.25 32.65 9.23
C LYS A 452 -24.48 33.56 9.26
N GLU A 453 -25.15 33.71 10.40
CA GLU A 453 -26.31 34.60 10.57
C GLU A 453 -25.92 36.04 10.95
N GLY A 454 -24.63 36.31 11.12
CA GLY A 454 -24.17 37.60 11.59
C GLY A 454 -24.37 37.81 13.09
N LYS A 455 -24.58 36.75 13.88
CA LYS A 455 -24.63 36.86 15.33
C LYS A 455 -23.21 36.97 15.88
N MET A 456 -22.97 38.06 16.60
CA MET A 456 -21.70 38.30 17.30
C MET A 456 -21.59 37.32 18.47
N VAL A 457 -20.58 36.46 18.41
CA VAL A 457 -20.10 35.68 19.53
C VAL A 457 -18.93 36.43 20.13
N VAL A 458 -19.09 36.70 21.42
CA VAL A 458 -18.38 37.74 22.14
C VAL A 458 -17.12 37.18 22.80
N LEU A 459 -15.97 37.80 22.53
CA LEU A 459 -14.70 37.50 23.20
C LEU A 459 -14.28 38.57 24.23
N TYR A 460 -15.16 39.46 24.73
CA TYR A 460 -14.71 40.54 25.66
C TYR A 460 -13.97 40.03 26.91
N LYS A 461 -14.13 38.74 27.23
CA LYS A 461 -13.52 38.07 28.37
C LYS A 461 -12.09 37.59 28.11
N TYR A 462 -11.65 37.45 26.86
CA TYR A 462 -10.39 36.79 26.50
C TYR A 462 -9.46 37.74 25.75
N ASP A 463 -8.15 37.60 25.98
CA ASP A 463 -7.13 38.48 25.41
C ASP A 463 -6.70 38.05 24.00
N ALA A 464 -6.77 36.76 23.70
CA ALA A 464 -6.42 36.20 22.39
C ALA A 464 -7.12 34.87 22.14
N LEU A 465 -6.99 34.36 20.91
CA LEU A 465 -7.48 33.06 20.49
C LEU A 465 -6.49 32.40 19.51
N ASN A 466 -6.44 31.06 19.50
CA ASN A 466 -5.72 30.29 18.48
C ASN A 466 -6.72 29.48 17.64
N THR A 467 -6.88 29.88 16.38
CA THR A 467 -7.74 29.26 15.35
C THR A 467 -7.01 28.26 14.46
N TYR A 468 -5.68 28.12 14.60
CA TYR A 468 -4.88 27.29 13.69
C TYR A 468 -5.20 25.80 13.77
N TYR A 469 -5.87 25.38 14.86
CA TYR A 469 -6.32 24.02 15.12
C TYR A 469 -7.75 24.05 15.69
N VAL A 470 -8.73 24.58 14.95
CA VAL A 470 -10.12 24.28 15.28
C VAL A 470 -10.43 22.89 14.74
N SER A 471 -10.70 21.95 15.63
CA SER A 471 -11.07 20.59 15.28
C SER A 471 -12.23 20.18 16.16
N TYR A 472 -13.28 19.60 15.57
CA TYR A 472 -14.52 19.21 16.28
C TYR A 472 -15.27 20.39 16.93
N GLY A 473 -15.16 21.60 16.37
CA GLY A 473 -15.91 22.77 16.85
C GLY A 473 -15.38 23.38 18.13
N LEU A 474 -14.11 23.14 18.48
CA LEU A 474 -13.45 23.69 19.68
C LEU A 474 -12.26 24.58 19.33
N ALA A 475 -12.21 25.77 19.92
CA ALA A 475 -11.11 26.72 19.77
C ALA A 475 -10.42 27.02 21.11
N THR A 476 -9.11 27.28 21.06
CA THR A 476 -8.31 27.62 22.26
C THR A 476 -8.42 29.10 22.58
N VAL A 477 -8.96 29.46 23.74
CA VAL A 477 -9.09 30.84 24.24
C VAL A 477 -7.96 31.18 25.21
N PHE A 478 -7.50 32.43 25.25
CA PHE A 478 -6.45 32.91 26.14
C PHE A 478 -6.97 34.00 27.08
N LEU A 479 -6.64 33.91 28.36
CA LEU A 479 -6.89 34.93 29.39
C LEU A 479 -5.62 35.11 30.23
N GLY A 480 -4.89 36.19 29.99
CA GLY A 480 -3.54 36.41 30.47
C GLY A 480 -2.59 35.32 29.96
N ASP A 481 -1.93 34.63 30.89
CA ASP A 481 -1.08 33.47 30.65
C ASP A 481 -1.87 32.15 30.67
N LYS A 482 -3.20 32.19 30.83
CA LYS A 482 -4.05 31.00 30.92
C LYS A 482 -4.75 30.71 29.60
N THR A 483 -5.02 29.44 29.38
CA THR A 483 -5.66 28.88 28.20
C THR A 483 -6.88 28.06 28.61
N GLY A 484 -7.92 28.14 27.79
CA GLY A 484 -9.19 27.41 27.93
C GLY A 484 -9.68 26.93 26.56
N LEU A 485 -10.84 26.30 26.51
CA LEU A 485 -11.53 25.93 25.28
C LEU A 485 -12.92 26.51 25.25
N MET A 486 -13.35 26.92 24.06
CA MET A 486 -14.74 27.27 23.79
C MET A 486 -15.24 26.49 22.57
N ASN A 487 -16.54 26.28 22.50
CA ASN A 487 -17.14 25.73 21.29
C ASN A 487 -17.48 26.81 20.26
N ASP A 488 -17.91 26.35 19.10
CA ASP A 488 -18.41 27.12 17.96
C ASP A 488 -19.55 28.12 18.29
N LYS A 489 -20.32 27.87 19.36
CA LYS A 489 -21.37 28.77 19.87
C LYS A 489 -20.83 29.83 20.84
N GLY A 490 -19.53 29.85 21.10
CA GLY A 490 -18.87 30.70 22.09
C GLY A 490 -19.19 30.33 23.52
N ILE A 491 -19.69 29.13 23.76
CA ILE A 491 -19.85 28.61 25.11
C ILE A 491 -18.48 28.11 25.55
N GLU A 492 -18.05 28.57 26.72
CA GLU A 492 -16.86 28.05 27.40
C GLU A 492 -17.06 26.55 27.69
N VAL A 493 -16.22 25.71 27.09
CA VAL A 493 -16.20 24.26 27.30
C VAL A 493 -15.20 23.92 28.40
N ILE A 494 -14.04 24.59 28.39
CA ILE A 494 -13.03 24.53 29.43
C ILE A 494 -12.65 25.95 29.82
N ALA A 495 -12.85 26.31 31.08
CA ALA A 495 -12.47 27.61 31.60
C ALA A 495 -10.96 27.88 31.44
N PRO A 496 -10.54 29.09 31.03
CA PRO A 496 -9.13 29.42 30.97
C PRO A 496 -8.50 29.50 32.35
N LYS A 497 -7.87 28.41 32.77
CA LYS A 497 -7.12 28.27 34.03
C LYS A 497 -5.82 27.47 33.87
N TYR A 498 -5.50 27.04 32.65
CA TYR A 498 -4.38 26.17 32.34
C TYR A 498 -3.23 26.97 31.73
N ASN A 499 -1.97 26.74 32.11
CA ASN A 499 -0.86 27.52 31.53
C ASN A 499 -0.74 27.30 30.02
N THR A 500 -0.95 26.07 29.55
CA THR A 500 -0.93 25.77 28.12
C THR A 500 -1.86 24.60 27.76
N LEU A 501 -2.84 24.86 26.91
CA LEU A 501 -3.66 23.86 26.24
C LEU A 501 -3.18 23.73 24.79
N TRP A 502 -2.46 22.65 24.50
CA TRP A 502 -2.13 22.28 23.13
C TRP A 502 -3.23 21.39 22.58
N LEU A 503 -4.06 21.91 21.68
CA LEU A 503 -5.08 21.09 21.03
C LEU A 503 -4.41 20.09 20.07
N ARG A 504 -4.11 18.89 20.57
CA ARG A 504 -3.80 17.72 19.73
C ARG A 504 -5.01 16.80 19.74
N THR A 505 -5.79 16.86 18.68
CA THR A 505 -6.97 16.02 18.55
C THR A 505 -6.67 14.76 17.77
N SER A 506 -6.95 13.62 18.38
CA SER A 506 -7.09 12.34 17.69
C SER A 506 -8.31 11.64 18.28
N LYS A 507 -9.28 11.29 17.43
CA LYS A 507 -10.45 10.47 17.81
C LYS A 507 -11.12 10.90 19.13
N ASN A 508 -11.61 12.14 19.19
CA ASN A 508 -12.38 12.70 20.31
C ASN A 508 -11.65 12.89 21.66
N ILE A 509 -10.32 12.85 21.69
CA ILE A 509 -9.51 13.12 22.90
C ILE A 509 -8.74 14.44 22.73
N ILE A 510 -8.69 15.24 23.80
CA ILE A 510 -7.96 16.50 23.88
C ILE A 510 -6.88 16.38 24.94
N ILE A 511 -5.61 16.31 24.55
CA ILE A 511 -4.48 16.28 25.49
C ILE A 511 -4.17 17.71 25.97
N ALA A 512 -3.88 17.87 27.25
CA ALA A 512 -3.65 19.14 27.91
C ALA A 512 -2.47 19.08 28.89
N GLU A 513 -1.78 20.20 29.10
CA GLU A 513 -0.74 20.36 30.12
C GLU A 513 -1.16 21.36 31.20
N TYR A 514 -0.94 21.00 32.46
CA TYR A 514 -1.24 21.82 33.63
C TYR A 514 -0.18 21.62 34.71
N ASN A 515 0.48 22.70 35.13
CA ASN A 515 1.53 22.65 36.17
C ASN A 515 2.57 21.55 35.89
N GLU A 516 3.11 21.51 34.67
CA GLU A 516 4.11 20.54 34.21
C GLU A 516 3.62 19.07 34.23
N LYS A 517 2.30 18.87 34.31
CA LYS A 517 1.67 17.56 34.27
C LYS A 517 0.66 17.50 33.12
N TRP A 518 0.61 16.36 32.46
CA TRP A 518 -0.25 16.08 31.33
C TRP A 518 -1.49 15.31 31.77
N GLY A 519 -2.61 15.66 31.15
CA GLY A 519 -3.93 15.04 31.30
C GLY A 519 -4.71 15.16 29.98
N ALA A 520 -5.98 14.78 29.99
CA ALA A 520 -6.82 14.87 28.80
C ALA A 520 -8.31 15.00 29.12
N PHE A 521 -9.03 15.61 28.18
CA PHE A 521 -10.48 15.79 28.20
C PHE A 521 -11.12 15.07 27.01
N ASP A 522 -12.42 14.78 27.13
CA ASP A 522 -13.26 14.52 25.96
C ASP A 522 -13.63 15.84 25.25
N ILE A 523 -14.26 15.73 24.08
CA ILE A 523 -14.72 16.88 23.28
C ILE A 523 -15.78 17.76 23.97
N ASN A 524 -16.38 17.30 25.07
CA ASN A 524 -17.33 18.09 25.86
C ASN A 524 -16.66 18.79 27.05
N GLY A 525 -15.33 18.71 27.17
CA GLY A 525 -14.57 19.32 28.25
C GLY A 525 -14.57 18.52 29.55
N LYS A 526 -15.09 17.28 29.55
CA LYS A 526 -15.02 16.40 30.71
C LYS A 526 -13.62 15.82 30.82
N GLU A 527 -13.00 15.95 32.00
CA GLU A 527 -11.71 15.30 32.27
C GLU A 527 -11.86 13.77 32.20
N ILE A 528 -11.10 13.14 31.30
CA ILE A 528 -11.06 11.68 31.12
C ILE A 528 -9.71 11.09 31.55
N ILE A 529 -8.63 11.87 31.46
CA ILE A 529 -7.31 11.50 31.99
C ILE A 529 -6.86 12.59 32.98
N PRO A 530 -6.56 12.25 34.25
CA PRO A 530 -6.15 13.23 35.25
C PRO A 530 -4.76 13.80 34.98
N PHE A 531 -4.54 15.06 35.35
CA PHE A 531 -3.27 15.80 35.22
C PHE A 531 -2.21 15.31 36.22
N LYS A 532 -1.69 14.10 35.99
CA LYS A 532 -0.70 13.45 36.85
C LYS A 532 0.53 12.92 36.12
N TYR A 533 0.51 12.92 34.79
CA TYR A 533 1.57 12.34 33.97
C TYR A 533 2.64 13.37 33.62
N GLN A 534 3.91 12.98 33.53
CA GLN A 534 5.00 13.86 33.10
C GLN A 534 5.03 14.03 31.57
N SER A 535 4.38 13.12 30.84
CA SER A 535 4.22 13.16 29.38
C SER A 535 3.02 12.29 29.00
N LEU A 536 2.29 12.68 27.95
CA LEU A 536 1.14 11.97 27.42
C LEU A 536 1.06 12.19 25.91
N ASP A 537 0.93 11.12 25.13
CA ASP A 537 0.78 11.21 23.66
C ASP A 537 -0.13 10.10 23.12
N VAL A 538 -0.83 10.38 22.01
CA VAL A 538 -1.72 9.40 21.35
C VAL A 538 -0.90 8.51 20.43
N VAL A 539 -1.11 7.20 20.50
CA VAL A 539 -0.41 6.24 19.64
C VAL A 539 -1.39 5.39 18.83
N GLY A 540 -1.27 5.51 17.51
CA GLY A 540 -2.00 4.72 16.52
C GLY A 540 -3.51 5.00 16.50
N ASP A 541 -4.25 4.09 15.87
CA ASP A 541 -5.68 4.24 15.61
C ASP A 541 -6.59 3.75 16.75
N LEU A 542 -6.07 3.05 17.77
CA LEU A 542 -6.88 2.37 18.80
C LEU A 542 -7.02 3.13 20.13
N GLU A 543 -6.92 4.47 20.13
CA GLU A 543 -7.08 5.31 21.33
C GLU A 543 -6.13 4.96 22.50
N TRP A 544 -4.96 4.36 22.20
CA TRP A 544 -3.91 4.13 23.19
C TRP A 544 -3.14 5.42 23.47
N LEU A 545 -2.81 5.63 24.73
CA LEU A 545 -2.07 6.79 25.20
C LEU A 545 -0.75 6.33 25.82
N LYS A 546 0.37 6.65 25.18
CA LYS A 546 1.70 6.50 25.78
C LYS A 546 1.85 7.56 26.86
N ALA A 547 2.16 7.15 28.08
CA ALA A 547 2.23 8.06 29.22
C ALA A 547 3.50 7.83 30.05
N LYS A 548 4.02 8.90 30.65
CA LYS A 548 5.12 8.83 31.62
C LYS A 548 4.61 9.16 33.01
N PHE A 549 4.78 8.25 33.97
CA PHE A 549 4.38 8.42 35.35
C PHE A 549 5.52 8.04 36.29
N GLN A 550 5.82 8.90 37.27
CA GLN A 550 6.91 8.69 38.23
C GLN A 550 8.27 8.32 37.57
N GLY A 551 8.54 8.92 36.41
CA GLY A 551 9.78 8.72 35.66
C GLY A 551 9.78 7.51 34.72
N LYS A 552 8.73 6.68 34.74
CA LYS A 552 8.63 5.45 33.94
C LYS A 552 7.54 5.54 32.88
N TRP A 553 7.75 4.92 31.73
CA TRP A 553 6.79 4.84 30.65
C TRP A 553 5.85 3.64 30.80
N GLY A 554 4.62 3.83 30.34
CA GLY A 554 3.57 2.82 30.23
C GLY A 554 2.55 3.24 29.16
N VAL A 555 1.47 2.47 29.04
CA VAL A 555 0.37 2.75 28.11
C VAL A 555 -0.96 2.65 28.85
N ILE A 556 -1.83 3.63 28.63
CA ILE A 556 -3.19 3.66 29.16
C ILE A 556 -4.22 3.74 28.02
N ASP A 557 -5.45 3.37 28.30
CA ASP A 557 -6.58 3.65 27.42
C ASP A 557 -7.19 5.04 27.70
N LYS A 558 -8.18 5.45 26.90
CA LYS A 558 -8.92 6.71 27.07
C LYS A 558 -9.69 6.86 28.40
N ASN A 559 -9.93 5.75 29.09
CA ASN A 559 -10.60 5.73 30.40
C ASN A 559 -9.57 5.74 31.54
N ASN A 560 -8.30 5.99 31.24
CA ASN A 560 -7.18 5.99 32.18
C ASN A 560 -6.93 4.59 32.81
N ASN A 561 -7.38 3.50 32.16
CA ASN A 561 -7.01 2.15 32.55
C ASN A 561 -5.60 1.83 32.06
N GLN A 562 -4.78 1.23 32.91
CA GLN A 562 -3.42 0.83 32.57
C GLN A 562 -3.43 -0.44 31.72
N LEU A 563 -2.93 -0.32 30.48
CA LEU A 563 -2.74 -1.43 29.55
C LEU A 563 -1.33 -2.02 29.68
N ILE A 564 -0.32 -1.15 29.72
CA ILE A 564 1.09 -1.49 29.95
C ILE A 564 1.58 -0.73 31.18
N GLU A 565 2.18 -1.45 32.12
CA GLU A 565 2.62 -0.94 33.42
C GLU A 565 3.72 0.13 33.33
N PHE A 566 3.64 1.15 34.19
CA PHE A 566 4.64 2.22 34.33
C PHE A 566 5.92 1.76 35.03
N LYS A 567 6.72 0.94 34.36
CA LYS A 567 8.01 0.46 34.90
C LYS A 567 9.20 0.57 33.95
N TYR A 568 8.95 0.99 32.71
CA TYR A 568 9.96 1.00 31.65
C TYR A 568 10.68 2.35 31.57
N ASP A 569 11.97 2.33 31.28
CA ASP A 569 12.82 3.53 31.10
C ASP A 569 12.55 4.21 29.74
N ASP A 570 12.21 3.41 28.73
CA ASP A 570 11.72 3.85 27.42
C ASP A 570 10.68 2.87 26.86
N LEU A 571 9.86 3.34 25.93
CA LEU A 571 8.76 2.58 25.33
C LEU A 571 8.48 3.07 23.92
N PHE A 572 8.41 2.16 22.95
CA PHE A 572 8.08 2.43 21.56
C PHE A 572 6.92 1.54 21.10
N VAL A 573 5.91 2.15 20.49
CA VAL A 573 4.76 1.47 19.91
C VAL A 573 4.73 1.78 18.42
N ASP A 574 4.57 0.76 17.59
CA ASP A 574 4.46 0.91 16.14
C ASP A 574 3.05 1.42 15.78
N TYR A 575 2.98 2.61 15.19
CA TYR A 575 1.73 3.28 14.80
C TYR A 575 0.92 2.47 13.79
N ASN A 576 1.56 1.60 13.00
CA ASN A 576 0.93 0.79 11.98
C ASN A 576 0.59 -0.63 12.46
N ASN A 577 1.00 -1.01 13.68
CA ASN A 577 0.93 -2.39 14.16
C ASN A 577 0.81 -2.49 15.68
N LEU A 578 -0.42 -2.58 16.18
CA LEU A 578 -0.74 -2.44 17.61
C LEU A 578 -0.63 -3.75 18.41
N LYS A 579 0.29 -4.65 18.06
CA LYS A 579 0.44 -5.96 18.74
C LYS A 579 1.18 -5.90 20.09
N GLY A 580 1.70 -4.73 20.47
CA GLY A 580 2.49 -4.57 21.68
C GLY A 580 3.42 -3.37 21.63
N ALA A 581 4.44 -3.38 22.48
CA ALA A 581 5.43 -2.32 22.59
C ALA A 581 6.84 -2.88 22.78
N GLU A 582 7.82 -2.26 22.11
CA GLU A 582 9.22 -2.38 22.46
C GLU A 582 9.46 -1.56 23.73
N VAL A 583 10.08 -2.14 24.74
CA VAL A 583 10.23 -1.53 26.06
C VAL A 583 11.65 -1.70 26.58
N SER A 584 12.13 -0.77 27.41
CA SER A 584 13.47 -0.87 27.99
C SER A 584 13.48 -0.77 29.52
N ILE A 585 14.45 -1.45 30.13
CA ILE A 585 14.82 -1.35 31.54
C ILE A 585 16.35 -1.34 31.62
N GLN A 586 16.95 -0.32 32.23
CA GLN A 586 18.41 -0.17 32.39
C GLN A 586 19.17 -0.34 31.06
N ASP A 587 18.74 0.37 30.02
CA ASP A 587 19.29 0.32 28.65
C ASP A 587 19.21 -1.06 27.97
N LYS A 588 18.45 -2.00 28.53
CA LYS A 588 18.14 -3.29 27.93
C LYS A 588 16.73 -3.32 27.39
N TRP A 589 16.60 -3.69 26.13
CA TRP A 589 15.35 -3.72 25.39
C TRP A 589 14.72 -5.11 25.41
N GLY A 590 13.39 -5.10 25.44
CA GLY A 590 12.47 -6.24 25.42
C GLY A 590 11.21 -5.89 24.63
N PHE A 591 10.24 -6.79 24.62
CA PHE A 591 8.95 -6.58 23.98
C PHE A 591 7.82 -7.12 24.85
N VAL A 592 6.75 -6.34 25.00
CA VAL A 592 5.54 -6.73 25.71
C VAL A 592 4.36 -6.72 24.74
N ASN A 593 3.40 -7.61 24.94
CA ASN A 593 2.17 -7.60 24.15
C ASN A 593 1.20 -6.50 24.63
N GLU A 594 0.04 -6.44 23.99
CA GLU A 594 -1.03 -5.47 24.27
C GLU A 594 -1.55 -5.48 25.72
N ALA A 595 -1.43 -6.63 26.39
CA ALA A 595 -1.80 -6.78 27.81
C ALA A 595 -0.65 -6.44 28.76
N GLY A 596 0.46 -5.89 28.26
CA GLY A 596 1.68 -5.61 29.03
C GLY A 596 2.43 -6.86 29.47
N LYS A 597 2.07 -8.05 28.95
CA LYS A 597 2.78 -9.30 29.26
C LYS A 597 4.08 -9.32 28.47
N GLU A 598 5.19 -9.54 29.18
CA GLU A 598 6.50 -9.73 28.58
C GLU A 598 6.50 -10.94 27.63
N ILE A 599 6.92 -10.71 26.38
CA ILE A 599 7.16 -11.72 25.36
C ILE A 599 8.67 -11.91 25.20
N ILE A 600 9.39 -10.80 25.01
CA ILE A 600 10.86 -10.78 24.99
C ILE A 600 11.35 -10.04 26.24
N PRO A 601 12.19 -10.66 27.08
CA PRO A 601 12.73 -10.02 28.27
C PRO A 601 13.63 -8.83 27.92
N CYS A 602 13.64 -7.83 28.81
CA CYS A 602 14.52 -6.66 28.72
C CYS A 602 15.98 -7.05 29.02
N MET A 603 16.64 -7.75 28.09
CA MET A 603 18.02 -8.21 28.23
C MET A 603 18.89 -7.93 27.00
N TYR A 604 18.29 -7.44 25.91
CA TYR A 604 18.97 -7.20 24.64
C TYR A 604 19.42 -5.74 24.51
N GLU A 605 20.40 -5.49 23.66
CA GLU A 605 20.86 -4.12 23.32
C GLU A 605 19.88 -3.39 22.39
N GLY A 606 18.91 -4.12 21.84
CA GLY A 606 17.88 -3.61 20.95
C GLY A 606 16.90 -4.71 20.57
N THR A 607 15.66 -4.33 20.29
CA THR A 607 14.57 -5.22 19.89
C THR A 607 13.83 -4.63 18.70
N ARG A 608 13.32 -5.48 17.81
CA ARG A 608 12.50 -5.12 16.67
C ARG A 608 11.44 -6.19 16.44
N TYR A 609 10.17 -5.81 16.46
CA TYR A 609 9.11 -6.76 16.12
C TYR A 609 9.07 -7.04 14.61
N ALA A 610 8.97 -8.32 14.25
CA ALA A 610 9.00 -8.79 12.85
C ALA A 610 7.92 -9.86 12.59
N LYS A 611 6.65 -9.50 12.81
CA LYS A 611 5.45 -10.35 12.69
C LYS A 611 5.46 -11.64 13.52
N LYS A 612 6.23 -12.65 13.12
CA LYS A 612 6.29 -13.99 13.74
C LYS A 612 7.55 -14.23 14.58
N MET A 613 8.46 -13.27 14.60
CA MET A 613 9.72 -13.32 15.35
C MET A 613 10.15 -11.92 15.77
N PHE A 614 11.22 -11.85 16.56
CA PHE A 614 11.78 -10.60 17.08
C PHE A 614 13.24 -10.50 16.68
N GLY A 615 13.58 -9.45 15.95
CA GLY A 615 14.97 -9.05 15.76
C GLY A 615 15.52 -8.56 17.09
N VAL A 616 16.58 -9.17 17.59
CA VAL A 616 17.18 -8.82 18.87
C VAL A 616 18.69 -8.62 18.72
N LYS A 617 19.24 -7.65 19.44
CA LYS A 617 20.67 -7.34 19.40
C LYS A 617 21.37 -7.83 20.65
N LEU A 618 22.39 -8.65 20.48
CA LEU A 618 23.22 -9.20 21.56
C LEU A 618 24.69 -9.13 21.15
N ASN A 619 25.54 -8.58 22.03
CA ASN A 619 26.97 -8.42 21.80
C ASN A 619 27.30 -7.70 20.49
N GLY A 620 26.57 -6.62 20.19
CA GLY A 620 26.78 -5.80 19.00
C GLY A 620 26.22 -6.38 17.69
N LYS A 621 25.68 -7.60 17.68
CA LYS A 621 25.12 -8.25 16.48
C LYS A 621 23.63 -8.53 16.64
N TRP A 622 22.91 -8.42 15.53
CA TRP A 622 21.49 -8.74 15.45
C TRP A 622 21.29 -10.19 15.04
N GLY A 623 20.33 -10.85 15.69
CA GLY A 623 19.77 -12.16 15.36
C GLY A 623 18.25 -12.10 15.47
N PHE A 624 17.59 -13.25 15.34
CA PHE A 624 16.13 -13.33 15.53
C PHE A 624 15.80 -14.38 16.57
N VAL A 625 14.82 -14.09 17.42
CA VAL A 625 14.27 -15.01 18.41
C VAL A 625 12.77 -15.22 18.21
N SER A 626 12.25 -16.36 18.65
CA SER A 626 10.81 -16.65 18.69
C SER A 626 10.14 -15.91 19.85
N GLU A 627 8.80 -15.99 19.93
CA GLU A 627 8.02 -15.49 21.08
C GLU A 627 8.43 -16.14 22.41
N GLU A 628 9.00 -17.34 22.39
CA GLU A 628 9.57 -18.00 23.58
C GLU A 628 11.02 -17.58 23.87
N ASN A 629 11.49 -16.52 23.23
CA ASN A 629 12.86 -16.00 23.33
C ASN A 629 13.94 -17.05 22.95
N LYS A 630 13.63 -17.95 22.03
CA LYS A 630 14.58 -18.94 21.49
C LYS A 630 15.17 -18.45 20.18
N GLU A 631 16.48 -18.61 20.00
CA GLU A 631 17.14 -18.26 18.75
C GLU A 631 16.49 -18.98 17.55
N VAL A 632 16.02 -18.19 16.58
CA VAL A 632 15.49 -18.64 15.27
C VAL A 632 16.52 -18.39 14.18
N LEU A 633 17.20 -17.24 14.22
CA LEU A 633 18.33 -16.93 13.36
C LEU A 633 19.53 -16.45 14.17
N PRO A 634 20.76 -16.85 13.80
CA PRO A 634 21.96 -16.53 14.56
C PRO A 634 22.27 -15.04 14.59
N PHE A 635 22.90 -14.60 15.68
CA PHE A 635 23.39 -13.24 15.90
C PHE A 635 24.59 -12.90 15.00
N LYS A 636 24.34 -12.71 13.71
CA LYS A 636 25.39 -12.45 12.70
C LYS A 636 25.22 -11.14 11.95
N TYR A 637 24.04 -10.53 12.01
CA TYR A 637 23.72 -9.33 11.24
C TYR A 637 24.31 -8.08 11.93
N GLU A 638 24.83 -7.16 11.15
CA GLU A 638 25.29 -5.86 11.64
C GLU A 638 24.10 -4.90 11.86
N PHE A 639 23.01 -5.14 11.13
CA PHE A 639 21.79 -4.34 11.22
C PHE A 639 20.59 -5.18 10.76
N VAL A 640 19.44 -4.94 11.40
CA VAL A 640 18.11 -5.46 11.01
C VAL A 640 17.14 -4.29 10.99
N GLY A 641 16.41 -4.13 9.88
CA GLY A 641 15.39 -3.09 9.72
C GLY A 641 14.01 -3.51 10.19
N HIS A 642 13.02 -2.63 9.96
CA HIS A 642 11.62 -2.94 10.19
C HIS A 642 11.05 -3.84 9.09
N PHE A 643 9.90 -4.43 9.38
CA PHE A 643 9.16 -5.27 8.46
C PHE A 643 8.37 -4.39 7.47
N GLN A 644 8.63 -4.51 6.17
CA GLN A 644 7.90 -3.80 5.10
C GLN A 644 7.63 -4.75 3.94
N GLU A 645 6.38 -4.81 3.49
CA GLU A 645 5.93 -5.67 2.37
C GLU A 645 6.44 -7.12 2.44
N ASP A 646 6.30 -7.72 3.62
CA ASP A 646 6.72 -9.09 3.90
C ASP A 646 8.23 -9.37 3.91
N LEU A 647 9.04 -8.31 3.87
CA LEU A 647 10.50 -8.36 3.87
C LEU A 647 11.13 -7.55 5.01
N ILE A 648 12.31 -7.97 5.40
CA ILE A 648 13.15 -7.33 6.41
C ILE A 648 14.51 -7.07 5.79
N LYS A 649 14.90 -5.80 5.69
CA LYS A 649 16.28 -5.48 5.27
C LYS A 649 17.26 -5.89 6.35
N VAL A 650 18.36 -6.50 5.93
CA VAL A 650 19.43 -6.93 6.83
C VAL A 650 20.79 -6.58 6.24
N ARG A 651 21.73 -6.24 7.12
CA ARG A 651 23.13 -6.01 6.74
C ARG A 651 24.01 -7.14 7.26
N TYR A 652 24.69 -7.83 6.36
CA TYR A 652 25.60 -8.92 6.69
C TYR A 652 26.89 -8.76 5.88
N LYS A 653 28.05 -8.79 6.56
CA LYS A 653 29.37 -8.60 5.94
C LYS A 653 29.44 -7.33 5.08
N ASN A 654 28.92 -6.21 5.62
CA ASN A 654 28.85 -4.91 4.95
C ASN A 654 28.03 -4.88 3.65
N LYS A 655 27.16 -5.85 3.42
CA LYS A 655 26.22 -5.86 2.29
C LYS A 655 24.80 -5.97 2.76
N TRP A 656 23.91 -5.30 2.04
CA TRP A 656 22.48 -5.33 2.28
C TRP A 656 21.80 -6.40 1.44
N GLY A 657 20.81 -7.03 2.05
CA GLY A 657 19.88 -7.97 1.43
C GLY A 657 18.55 -7.95 2.19
N PHE A 658 17.63 -8.82 1.79
CA PHE A 658 16.32 -8.93 2.42
C PHE A 658 15.99 -10.38 2.74
N ILE A 659 15.46 -10.58 3.94
CA ILE A 659 14.92 -11.87 4.41
C ILE A 659 13.41 -11.75 4.60
N ASN A 660 12.68 -12.85 4.51
CA ASN A 660 11.24 -12.87 4.82
C ASN A 660 10.97 -13.11 6.32
N GLU A 661 9.69 -13.18 6.69
CA GLU A 661 9.23 -13.48 8.06
C GLU A 661 9.65 -14.87 8.61
N MET A 662 10.16 -15.77 7.78
CA MET A 662 10.74 -17.06 8.21
C MET A 662 12.26 -17.01 8.34
N GLY A 663 12.87 -15.87 8.07
CA GLY A 663 14.32 -15.68 8.10
C GLY A 663 15.04 -16.20 6.85
N LYS A 664 14.30 -16.60 5.82
CA LYS A 664 14.87 -17.05 4.55
C LYS A 664 15.31 -15.83 3.74
N GLU A 665 16.53 -15.87 3.24
CA GLU A 665 17.02 -14.90 2.26
C GLU A 665 16.14 -14.94 1.00
N VAL A 666 15.48 -13.82 0.72
CA VAL A 666 14.70 -13.60 -0.51
C VAL A 666 15.53 -12.82 -1.50
N ILE A 667 16.24 -11.80 -1.03
CA ILE A 667 17.10 -10.95 -1.84
C ILE A 667 18.53 -11.04 -1.28
N PRO A 668 19.50 -11.51 -2.07
CA PRO A 668 20.87 -11.75 -1.59
C PRO A 668 21.56 -10.52 -1.01
N HIS A 669 22.48 -10.76 -0.07
CA HIS A 669 23.33 -9.74 0.56
C HIS A 669 24.42 -9.23 -0.41
N VAL A 670 24.01 -8.54 -1.48
CA VAL A 670 24.90 -8.12 -2.58
C VAL A 670 24.92 -6.61 -2.81
N TYR A 671 24.03 -5.86 -2.17
CA TYR A 671 23.92 -4.43 -2.33
C TYR A 671 24.85 -3.69 -1.37
N ASP A 672 25.47 -2.62 -1.85
CA ASP A 672 26.28 -1.72 -1.03
C ASP A 672 25.41 -0.91 -0.07
N GLU A 673 24.17 -0.64 -0.45
CA GLU A 673 23.25 0.23 0.28
C GLU A 673 21.79 -0.03 -0.11
N VAL A 674 20.88 0.13 0.86
CA VAL A 674 19.43 0.26 0.64
C VAL A 674 19.07 1.70 0.95
N ILE A 675 18.64 2.44 -0.07
CA ILE A 675 18.36 3.88 0.00
C ILE A 675 16.91 4.10 0.44
N LYS A 676 15.97 3.32 -0.13
CA LYS A 676 14.56 3.31 0.28
C LYS A 676 14.11 1.88 0.53
N ASP A 677 13.36 1.70 1.61
CA ASP A 677 12.72 0.41 1.93
C ASP A 677 11.57 0.12 0.94
N PHE A 678 10.95 -1.05 1.06
CA PHE A 678 9.89 -1.47 0.15
C PHE A 678 8.63 -0.64 0.33
N GLN A 679 8.21 0.04 -0.73
CA GLN A 679 6.94 0.76 -0.84
C GLN A 679 6.37 0.53 -2.25
N ASP A 680 5.09 0.19 -2.32
CA ASP A 680 4.35 -0.18 -3.53
C ASP A 680 5.08 -1.22 -4.40
N GLY A 681 5.67 -2.23 -3.76
CA GLY A 681 6.35 -3.34 -4.44
C GLY A 681 7.78 -3.05 -4.90
N LYS A 682 8.35 -1.88 -4.58
CA LYS A 682 9.68 -1.44 -5.06
C LYS A 682 10.59 -0.97 -3.92
N SER A 683 11.88 -1.28 -4.04
CA SER A 683 12.94 -0.75 -3.16
C SER A 683 14.10 -0.18 -3.99
N LEU A 684 14.68 0.95 -3.55
CA LEU A 684 15.83 1.58 -4.19
C LEU A 684 17.12 1.12 -3.53
N VAL A 685 18.00 0.50 -4.31
CA VAL A 685 19.25 -0.11 -3.83
C VAL A 685 20.45 0.30 -4.68
N ARG A 686 21.65 0.27 -4.09
CA ARG A 686 22.91 0.57 -4.78
C ARG A 686 23.83 -0.64 -4.83
N LYS A 687 24.45 -0.87 -5.98
CA LYS A 687 25.49 -1.89 -6.18
C LYS A 687 26.54 -1.37 -7.15
N LYS A 688 27.81 -1.35 -6.75
CA LYS A 688 28.97 -0.89 -7.54
C LYS A 688 28.77 0.50 -8.15
N ASN A 689 28.31 1.46 -7.34
CA ASN A 689 27.98 2.85 -7.74
C ASN A 689 26.80 3.02 -8.71
N GLU A 690 26.06 1.95 -8.98
CA GLU A 690 24.84 2.00 -9.78
C GLU A 690 23.61 1.86 -8.87
N TYR A 691 22.53 2.54 -9.23
CA TYR A 691 21.28 2.55 -8.46
C TYR A 691 20.18 1.83 -9.24
N PHE A 692 19.38 1.03 -8.52
CA PHE A 692 18.38 0.14 -9.11
C PHE A 692 17.10 0.18 -8.29
N TYR A 693 15.96 0.17 -8.97
CA TYR A 693 14.73 -0.31 -8.36
C TYR A 693 14.68 -1.83 -8.49
N ILE A 694 14.45 -2.50 -7.36
CA ILE A 694 14.19 -3.94 -7.30
C ILE A 694 12.77 -4.19 -6.83
N ASP A 695 12.17 -5.27 -7.35
CA ASP A 695 10.91 -5.79 -6.81
C ASP A 695 11.15 -6.64 -5.54
N THR A 696 10.06 -7.11 -4.93
CA THR A 696 10.08 -7.96 -3.72
C THR A 696 10.76 -9.32 -3.92
N LYS A 697 11.09 -9.70 -5.16
CA LYS A 697 11.87 -10.90 -5.50
C LYS A 697 13.35 -10.58 -5.77
N GLY A 698 13.74 -9.31 -5.71
CA GLY A 698 15.08 -8.83 -6.03
C GLY A 698 15.36 -8.69 -7.52
N ILE A 699 14.34 -8.75 -8.38
CA ILE A 699 14.47 -8.55 -9.81
C ILE A 699 14.57 -7.05 -10.08
N VAL A 700 15.64 -6.65 -10.76
CA VAL A 700 15.84 -5.26 -11.20
C VAL A 700 14.73 -4.88 -12.17
N GLN A 701 13.92 -3.89 -11.77
CA GLN A 701 12.85 -3.32 -12.58
C GLN A 701 13.38 -2.19 -13.46
N GLU A 702 14.23 -1.34 -12.88
CA GLU A 702 14.75 -0.14 -13.53
C GLU A 702 16.16 0.18 -13.02
N LYS A 703 17.04 0.62 -13.91
CA LYS A 703 18.37 1.13 -13.58
C LYS A 703 18.38 2.63 -13.77
N LEU A 704 18.74 3.38 -12.72
CA LEU A 704 18.81 4.83 -12.79
C LEU A 704 20.14 5.28 -13.38
N LYS A 705 20.10 6.23 -14.32
CA LYS A 705 21.28 6.94 -14.84
C LYS A 705 21.42 8.26 -14.06
N ASP A 706 22.63 8.55 -13.57
CA ASP A 706 23.06 9.84 -12.99
C ASP A 706 22.48 10.30 -11.63
N PHE A 707 22.59 9.48 -10.57
CA PHE A 707 22.27 9.88 -9.19
C PHE A 707 23.49 10.50 -8.46
N LYS A 708 23.37 11.74 -7.93
CA LYS A 708 24.40 12.39 -7.08
C LYS A 708 23.82 12.79 -5.70
N LYS A 709 24.46 12.33 -4.63
CA LYS A 709 24.16 12.75 -3.25
C LYS A 709 24.75 14.13 -2.97
N ARG A 710 23.99 15.08 -2.44
CA ARG A 710 24.47 16.41 -2.00
C ARG A 710 24.01 16.70 -0.58
N ASP A 711 24.95 17.04 0.29
CA ASP A 711 24.77 17.67 1.61
C ASP A 711 23.58 17.13 2.43
N ASP A 712 23.70 15.87 2.86
CA ASP A 712 22.80 15.16 3.78
C ASP A 712 21.29 15.08 3.42
N GLU A 713 20.90 15.59 2.24
CA GLU A 713 19.57 15.43 1.65
C GLU A 713 19.63 14.59 0.35
N LEU A 714 18.61 13.75 0.17
CA LEU A 714 18.46 12.89 -1.00
C LEU A 714 17.93 13.70 -2.20
N VAL A 715 18.83 14.29 -2.98
CA VAL A 715 18.45 14.87 -4.28
C VAL A 715 18.54 13.79 -5.35
N MET A 716 17.38 13.27 -5.78
CA MET A 716 17.28 12.55 -7.05
C MET A 716 17.47 13.56 -8.19
N VAL A 717 18.48 13.36 -9.03
CA VAL A 717 18.40 13.85 -10.41
C VAL A 717 17.55 12.83 -11.15
N GLY A 718 16.22 12.98 -11.05
CA GLY A 718 15.22 12.15 -11.75
C GLY A 718 14.30 11.33 -10.83
N ILE A 719 13.00 11.62 -10.95
CA ILE A 719 11.79 11.07 -10.27
C ILE A 719 11.50 11.69 -8.89
N ALA A 720 10.68 12.74 -8.86
CA ALA A 720 10.05 13.25 -7.63
C ALA A 720 8.66 12.64 -7.46
N ASP A 721 8.32 12.26 -6.22
CA ASP A 721 6.97 11.89 -5.81
C ASP A 721 6.10 13.15 -5.69
N LYS A 722 4.80 13.03 -5.96
CA LYS A 722 3.87 14.15 -6.19
C LYS A 722 3.49 14.94 -4.93
N ASN A 723 3.99 14.54 -3.75
CA ASN A 723 3.43 14.94 -2.46
C ASN A 723 4.39 15.57 -1.44
N GLU A 724 5.63 15.97 -1.79
CA GLU A 724 6.51 16.64 -0.80
C GLU A 724 6.95 18.06 -1.21
N SER A 725 6.95 18.93 -0.21
CA SER A 725 6.99 20.40 -0.29
C SER A 725 8.42 21.00 -0.36
N ARG A 726 8.58 21.96 -1.29
CA ARG A 726 9.56 23.08 -1.42
C ARG A 726 10.88 23.04 -0.60
N ILE A 727 12.02 23.19 -1.30
CA ILE A 727 13.22 24.03 -0.95
C ILE A 727 14.04 24.34 -2.24
N SER A 728 14.83 25.41 -2.20
CA SER A 728 15.30 26.32 -3.26
C SER A 728 16.24 25.80 -4.36
N GLY A 729 15.93 26.20 -5.61
CA GLY A 729 16.92 26.57 -6.65
C GLY A 729 17.03 25.63 -7.84
N LYS A 730 16.17 25.85 -8.85
CA LYS A 730 16.01 25.14 -10.14
C LYS A 730 15.59 23.68 -10.03
N LEU A 731 14.30 23.44 -10.27
CA LEU A 731 13.68 22.12 -10.25
C LEU A 731 13.40 21.66 -11.67
N GLY A 732 13.80 20.43 -11.97
CA GLY A 732 13.20 19.67 -13.05
C GLY A 732 12.69 18.32 -12.55
N TYR A 733 11.56 17.87 -13.06
CA TYR A 733 11.02 16.54 -12.75
C TYR A 733 10.79 15.74 -14.03
N VAL A 734 10.88 14.41 -13.89
CA VAL A 734 10.55 13.47 -14.96
C VAL A 734 9.31 12.72 -14.52
N ASP A 735 8.24 12.80 -15.30
CA ASP A 735 7.01 12.09 -14.97
C ASP A 735 7.15 10.56 -15.15
N SER A 736 6.14 9.80 -14.73
CA SER A 736 6.11 8.34 -14.86
C SER A 736 6.11 7.85 -16.32
N LYS A 737 6.13 8.77 -17.30
CA LYS A 737 6.22 8.51 -18.75
C LYS A 737 7.58 8.91 -19.34
N GLY A 738 8.52 9.41 -18.54
CA GLY A 738 9.85 9.81 -19.00
C GLY A 738 9.95 11.23 -19.55
N THR A 739 8.94 12.09 -19.34
CA THR A 739 8.92 13.48 -19.84
C THR A 739 9.60 14.43 -18.86
N GLU A 740 10.64 15.14 -19.31
CA GLU A 740 11.35 16.14 -18.50
C GLU A 740 10.62 17.49 -18.49
N TYR A 741 10.43 18.04 -17.29
CA TYR A 741 9.92 19.38 -17.04
C TYR A 741 10.97 20.17 -16.30
N TRP A 742 11.22 21.42 -16.69
CA TRP A 742 12.16 22.33 -16.06
C TRP A 742 11.44 23.63 -15.69
N GLU A 743 11.56 24.09 -14.44
CA GLU A 743 11.20 25.46 -14.05
C GLU A 743 12.48 26.32 -14.00
N ASP A 744 12.42 27.47 -14.69
CA ASP A 744 13.51 28.45 -14.76
C ASP A 744 13.79 29.19 -13.44
#